data_AF-A0A7Z9E121-F1
#
_entry.id   AF-A0A7Z9E121-F1
#
_cell.length_a   1.000
_cell.length_b   1.000
_cell.length_c   1.000
_cell.angle_alpha   90.00
_cell.angle_beta   90.00
_cell.angle_gamma   90.00
#
_symmetry.space_group_name_H-M   'P 1'
#
loop_
_entity.id
_entity.type
_entity.pdbx_description
1 polymer ?
#
loop_
_entity_poly.entity_id
_entity_poly.type
_entity_poly.pdbx_seq_one_letter_code
_entity_poly.pdbx_strand_id
1 'polypeptide(L)'
;MSPMTASLPSLADSLIQALHQPGQERLLDLVRNPLRLTLLCITWDGTLPETQAQLYENYLKKFYGWNQNLQELRDCAERCQTNITALKKQLNQQLGELAKAALDLPQERFRLSQALVEKYLGEELDDQSLCYIALQLGWLNRVGKDQRGQFIFDFYHATFQEYFAALTVDDWDYFLPPNHVNFPVAGKEYRIFEPQWKQVILLWLGRDIASEKKEEFIQELVDFKDGVIYFYEYQAYFLAAAVINEFKACSLALDIVRQVVTWGFGYFNIEKQEWQNFIDPIKEGTRKTIPETIRPLAITELIKIIENCPDEYIRKQAAESLGKIGQGNPQAIAALVKVIENTEDESTHWRAAESLGKIGQGNPQAIAALVKLIQTTEDEYTRWLAAESLGKIGQGNPQVIAALVKLIENNEDESTHWRAAESLGKIDPGNPQVIAALVKVIENTENEYTRKRAADSLGKIGQGNPQAIAALVKLIENTEDESTHWRAAESLGKIDPGNPQVIAALVKVIENTEDESTRREAADSLGKIDPGNPQVIAALFKVIENTENEFTRKRAAESLGKIDPGNPQVIAGLVKVIENTENEFTHWRTADSLGKIDPGNPQAIAALVKLIENTEDEDIRWLAAESLGEIGQGNPQVIAALVKLIENTEDEDTRKRAAESLEEIGQGNPQAIAGLVKVIENTENEFTRWQAAESLEEIDPGNPQVIGGLVKVIENTEDEDTRWRVAASLGKIDPGNPQAIAALVKVIENTEDGLARWLAAESLQKILTTPKQYAGVVSALKDSLSDEVYQNDFRRFDECYKVLWKCAANLPYPEFHQAWDHPPTTPHPEVPDQTPVGNNSTVENLENKQLDLSLQLQNLPIFCLNAYILATETDTSEIAQTLCQLIWDKAFPDQDYPQEVTTASKLREHLKKLKLTRNQPKLNLLVTHCEHPTDELIAFCHKLTNILSIAWLTDKSLEAPLKGFPPHQPNLLSAIQTWLEET
;
A
#
# COMPACT_ATOMS: atom_id res chain seq x y z
N MET A 1 19.41 -23.80 -55.73
CA MET A 1 19.40 -22.57 -56.54
C MET A 1 17.96 -22.07 -56.54
N SER A 2 17.54 -21.02 -55.83
CA SER A 2 18.22 -20.04 -55.00
C SER A 2 17.36 -19.76 -53.75
N PRO A 3 17.94 -19.57 -52.56
CA PRO A 3 17.22 -19.02 -51.42
C PRO A 3 17.21 -17.50 -51.57
N MET A 4 16.03 -16.89 -51.78
CA MET A 4 15.82 -15.50 -51.41
C MET A 4 15.30 -15.49 -49.96
N THR A 5 16.21 -15.72 -49.02
CA THR A 5 16.09 -15.14 -47.68
C THR A 5 16.52 -13.68 -47.79
N ALA A 6 15.61 -12.82 -48.25
CA ALA A 6 15.67 -11.42 -47.85
C ALA A 6 15.27 -11.41 -46.37
N SER A 7 16.18 -10.95 -45.52
CA SER A 7 15.93 -10.72 -44.10
C SER A 7 14.69 -9.84 -43.92
N LEU A 8 13.89 -10.09 -42.88
CA LEU A 8 12.84 -9.19 -42.40
C LEU A 8 13.45 -8.18 -41.42
N PRO A 9 13.89 -7.00 -41.88
CA PRO A 9 13.88 -5.79 -41.07
C PRO A 9 13.01 -4.71 -41.73
N SER A 10 11.67 -4.82 -41.69
CA SER A 10 10.81 -3.80 -42.35
C SER A 10 9.51 -3.38 -41.64
N LEU A 11 8.81 -4.26 -40.90
CA LEU A 11 7.53 -3.88 -40.26
C LEU A 11 7.70 -3.40 -38.83
N ALA A 12 8.46 -4.12 -38.00
CA ALA A 12 8.72 -3.73 -36.62
C ALA A 12 9.50 -2.40 -36.55
N ASP A 13 10.57 -2.28 -37.34
CA ASP A 13 11.36 -1.04 -37.42
C ASP A 13 10.52 0.13 -37.94
N SER A 14 9.64 -0.11 -38.91
CA SER A 14 8.73 0.92 -39.42
C SER A 14 7.69 1.37 -38.38
N LEU A 15 7.13 0.44 -37.60
CA LEU A 15 6.22 0.76 -36.50
C LEU A 15 6.94 1.55 -35.41
N ILE A 16 8.15 1.13 -35.03
CA ILE A 16 8.99 1.85 -34.06
C ILE A 16 9.27 3.26 -34.57
N GLN A 17 9.68 3.43 -35.83
CA GLN A 17 9.93 4.74 -36.42
C GLN A 17 8.68 5.62 -36.44
N ALA A 18 7.51 5.05 -36.74
CA ALA A 18 6.24 5.78 -36.72
C ALA A 18 5.86 6.24 -35.31
N LEU A 19 6.01 5.37 -34.30
CA LEU A 19 5.72 5.68 -32.90
C LEU A 19 6.65 6.75 -32.30
N HIS A 20 7.87 6.89 -32.83
CA HIS A 20 8.83 7.91 -32.40
C HIS A 20 8.69 9.24 -33.17
N GLN A 21 7.72 9.36 -34.09
CA GLN A 21 7.45 10.65 -34.74
C GLN A 21 6.85 11.66 -33.74
N PRO A 22 7.16 12.96 -33.88
CA PRO A 22 6.53 14.01 -33.08
C PRO A 22 5.01 13.97 -33.18
N GLY A 23 4.32 14.16 -32.06
CA GLY A 23 2.84 14.13 -31.98
C GLY A 23 2.24 12.75 -31.69
N GLN A 24 3.07 11.69 -31.62
CA GLN A 24 2.65 10.31 -31.31
C GLN A 24 2.93 9.91 -29.85
N GLU A 25 3.34 10.86 -29.00
CA GLU A 25 3.80 10.59 -27.63
C GLU A 25 2.69 9.96 -26.78
N ARG A 26 1.43 10.37 -26.99
CA ARG A 26 0.29 9.75 -26.31
C ARG A 26 0.11 8.29 -26.73
N LEU A 27 0.19 8.01 -28.03
CA LEU A 27 0.05 6.64 -28.53
C LEU A 27 1.19 5.76 -28.01
N LEU A 28 2.42 6.29 -27.95
CA LEU A 28 3.56 5.63 -27.34
C LEU A 28 3.30 5.25 -25.88
N ASP A 29 2.68 6.14 -25.10
CA ASP A 29 2.31 5.83 -23.71
C ASP A 29 1.15 4.84 -23.60
N LEU A 30 0.17 4.91 -24.50
CA LEU A 30 -0.93 3.95 -24.56
C LEU A 30 -0.41 2.53 -24.81
N VAL A 31 0.59 2.38 -25.69
CA VAL A 31 1.18 1.07 -26.02
C VAL A 31 2.28 0.63 -25.07
N ARG A 32 2.55 1.36 -23.98
CA ARG A 32 3.27 0.77 -22.83
C ARG A 32 2.45 -0.36 -22.19
N ASN A 33 1.13 -0.31 -22.34
CA ASN A 33 0.25 -1.43 -22.01
C ASN A 33 0.46 -2.57 -23.03
N PRO A 34 0.85 -3.79 -22.61
CA PRO A 34 1.14 -4.89 -23.52
C PRO A 34 -0.03 -5.30 -24.41
N LEU A 35 -1.28 -5.18 -23.92
CA LEU A 35 -2.46 -5.44 -24.73
C LEU A 35 -2.56 -4.41 -25.85
N ARG A 36 -2.53 -3.10 -25.53
CA ARG A 36 -2.65 -2.04 -26.55
C ARG A 36 -1.52 -2.10 -27.58
N LEU A 37 -0.30 -2.46 -27.17
CA LEU A 37 0.80 -2.74 -28.11
C LEU A 37 0.44 -3.90 -29.04
N THR A 38 -0.10 -4.99 -28.48
CA THR A 38 -0.53 -6.15 -29.26
C THR A 38 -1.64 -5.76 -30.25
N LEU A 39 -2.63 -4.98 -29.82
CA LEU A 39 -3.68 -4.47 -30.70
C LEU A 39 -3.07 -3.65 -31.85
N LEU A 40 -2.17 -2.71 -31.52
CA LEU A 40 -1.51 -1.87 -32.51
C LEU A 40 -0.72 -2.71 -33.52
N CYS A 41 0.09 -3.66 -33.05
CA CYS A 41 0.87 -4.57 -33.88
C CYS A 41 0.00 -5.41 -34.82
N ILE A 42 -1.14 -5.91 -34.34
CA ILE A 42 -2.11 -6.65 -35.16
C ILE A 42 -2.75 -5.72 -36.20
N THR A 43 -3.05 -4.48 -35.82
CA THR A 43 -3.69 -3.50 -36.70
C THR A 43 -2.74 -2.80 -37.66
N TRP A 44 -1.43 -2.82 -37.40
CA TRP A 44 -0.44 -2.08 -38.17
C TRP A 44 -0.50 -2.42 -39.66
N ASP A 45 -0.72 -1.39 -40.47
CA ASP A 45 -0.75 -1.44 -41.94
C ASP A 45 0.04 -0.28 -42.58
N GLY A 46 0.76 0.50 -41.76
CA GLY A 46 1.44 1.73 -42.15
C GLY A 46 0.78 2.99 -41.59
N THR A 47 -0.43 2.91 -41.03
CA THR A 47 -1.13 4.04 -40.41
C THR A 47 -1.28 3.87 -38.90
N LEU A 48 -1.03 4.94 -38.14
CA LEU A 48 -1.25 4.97 -36.69
C LEU A 48 -2.66 5.51 -36.40
N PRO A 49 -3.37 4.95 -35.40
CA PRO A 49 -4.64 5.52 -34.95
C PRO A 49 -4.38 6.87 -34.27
N GLU A 50 -5.24 7.85 -34.54
CA GLU A 50 -5.18 9.19 -33.95
C GLU A 50 -5.83 9.25 -32.56
N THR A 51 -6.81 8.38 -32.32
CA THR A 51 -7.57 8.29 -31.06
C THR A 51 -7.52 6.88 -30.48
N GLN A 52 -7.80 6.76 -29.18
CA GLN A 52 -7.94 5.46 -28.54
C GLN A 52 -9.06 4.65 -29.18
N ALA A 53 -10.20 5.27 -29.48
CA ALA A 53 -11.34 4.59 -30.08
C ALA A 53 -11.00 3.99 -31.44
N GLN A 54 -10.21 4.70 -32.25
CA GLN A 54 -9.78 4.24 -33.57
C GLN A 54 -8.87 3.01 -33.46
N LEU A 55 -8.01 2.92 -32.43
CA LEU A 55 -7.20 1.71 -32.18
C LEU A 55 -8.09 0.47 -31.98
N TYR A 56 -9.09 0.57 -31.10
CA TYR A 56 -10.03 -0.54 -30.85
C TYR A 56 -10.93 -0.82 -32.06
N GLU A 57 -11.36 0.21 -32.79
CA GLU A 57 -12.15 0.05 -34.00
C GLU A 57 -11.38 -0.70 -35.10
N ASN A 58 -10.12 -0.31 -35.34
CA ASN A 58 -9.24 -0.98 -36.29
C ASN A 58 -9.02 -2.44 -35.90
N TYR A 59 -8.84 -2.71 -34.61
CA TYR A 59 -8.72 -4.08 -34.12
C TYR A 59 -10.00 -4.87 -34.34
N LEU A 60 -11.17 -4.32 -33.97
CA LEU A 60 -12.46 -4.97 -34.11
C LEU A 60 -12.77 -5.31 -35.58
N LYS A 61 -12.43 -4.40 -36.51
CA LYS A 61 -12.53 -4.62 -37.97
C LYS A 61 -11.68 -5.81 -38.41
N LYS A 62 -10.40 -5.88 -38.01
CA LYS A 62 -9.51 -7.01 -38.34
C LYS A 62 -9.96 -8.30 -37.66
N PHE A 63 -10.35 -8.24 -36.39
CA PHE A 63 -10.80 -9.37 -35.59
C PHE A 63 -11.99 -10.07 -36.24
N TYR A 64 -13.01 -9.32 -36.65
CA TYR A 64 -14.17 -9.86 -37.36
C TYR A 64 -13.94 -10.21 -38.82
N GLY A 65 -12.83 -9.75 -39.40
CA GLY A 65 -12.39 -10.11 -40.75
C GLY A 65 -11.48 -11.34 -40.78
N TRP A 66 -11.01 -11.80 -39.64
CA TRP A 66 -10.11 -12.96 -39.55
C TRP A 66 -10.86 -14.23 -39.94
N ASN A 67 -10.25 -15.07 -40.80
CA ASN A 67 -10.95 -16.17 -41.49
C ASN A 67 -11.75 -17.09 -40.55
N GLN A 68 -11.20 -17.42 -39.38
CA GLN A 68 -11.89 -18.27 -38.40
C GLN A 68 -13.12 -17.56 -37.81
N ASN A 69 -12.95 -16.36 -37.28
CA ASN A 69 -14.05 -15.57 -36.69
C ASN A 69 -15.12 -15.19 -37.72
N LEU A 70 -14.70 -14.88 -38.96
CA LEU A 70 -15.61 -14.58 -40.05
C LEU A 70 -16.45 -15.81 -40.43
N GLN A 71 -15.86 -17.00 -40.39
CA GLN A 71 -16.60 -18.24 -40.62
C GLN A 71 -17.58 -18.54 -39.50
N GLU A 72 -17.16 -18.41 -38.23
CA GLU A 72 -18.07 -18.56 -37.08
C GLU A 72 -19.27 -17.60 -37.17
N LEU A 73 -19.02 -16.34 -37.56
CA LEU A 73 -20.07 -15.35 -37.76
C LEU A 73 -21.00 -15.67 -38.95
N ARG A 74 -20.50 -16.34 -40.00
CA ARG A 74 -21.34 -16.83 -41.11
C ARG A 74 -22.27 -17.92 -40.64
N ASP A 75 -21.72 -18.90 -39.92
CA ASP A 75 -22.46 -20.06 -39.43
C ASP A 75 -23.52 -19.63 -38.41
N CYS A 76 -23.18 -18.68 -37.52
CA CYS A 76 -24.15 -18.06 -36.61
C CYS A 76 -25.21 -17.25 -37.35
N ALA A 77 -24.84 -16.43 -38.35
CA ALA A 77 -25.80 -15.63 -39.10
C ALA A 77 -26.80 -16.51 -39.87
N GLU A 78 -26.36 -17.64 -40.43
CA GLU A 78 -27.23 -18.63 -41.06
C GLU A 78 -28.22 -19.25 -40.06
N ARG A 79 -27.73 -19.68 -38.87
CA ARG A 79 -28.58 -20.22 -37.80
C ARG A 79 -29.63 -19.23 -37.32
N CYS A 80 -29.23 -17.98 -37.09
CA CYS A 80 -30.11 -16.90 -36.64
C CYS A 80 -30.96 -16.28 -37.78
N GLN A 81 -30.89 -16.82 -39.01
CA GLN A 81 -31.60 -16.32 -40.19
C GLN A 81 -31.42 -14.81 -40.44
N THR A 82 -30.20 -14.31 -40.23
CA THR A 82 -29.82 -12.91 -40.41
C THR A 82 -28.60 -12.78 -41.32
N ASN A 83 -28.13 -11.55 -41.57
CA ASN A 83 -26.86 -11.33 -42.24
C ASN A 83 -25.77 -10.95 -41.24
N ILE A 84 -24.50 -11.19 -41.63
CA ILE A 84 -23.32 -10.97 -40.78
C ILE A 84 -23.25 -9.52 -40.28
N THR A 85 -23.60 -8.54 -41.12
CA THR A 85 -23.53 -7.13 -40.75
C THR A 85 -24.53 -6.78 -39.66
N ALA A 86 -25.77 -7.25 -39.80
CA ALA A 86 -26.82 -7.09 -38.80
C ALA A 86 -26.46 -7.81 -37.50
N LEU A 87 -25.94 -9.04 -37.59
CA LEU A 87 -25.51 -9.82 -36.43
C LEU A 87 -24.38 -9.13 -35.66
N LYS A 88 -23.33 -8.67 -36.36
CA LYS A 88 -22.22 -7.90 -35.76
C LYS A 88 -22.72 -6.64 -35.04
N LYS A 89 -23.62 -5.90 -35.69
CA LYS A 89 -24.20 -4.68 -35.11
C LYS A 89 -24.98 -5.01 -33.83
N GLN A 90 -25.83 -6.03 -33.87
CA GLN A 90 -26.63 -6.46 -32.74
C GLN A 90 -25.76 -6.98 -31.58
N LEU A 91 -24.74 -7.79 -31.89
CA LEU A 91 -23.78 -8.30 -30.92
C LEU A 91 -23.03 -7.16 -30.21
N ASN A 92 -22.44 -6.24 -30.98
CA ASN A 92 -21.71 -5.09 -30.41
C ASN A 92 -22.63 -4.21 -29.54
N GLN A 93 -23.87 -4.00 -29.99
CA GLN A 93 -24.85 -3.21 -29.25
C GLN A 93 -25.19 -3.88 -27.92
N GLN A 94 -25.49 -5.18 -27.89
CA GLN A 94 -25.84 -5.85 -26.65
C GLN A 94 -24.64 -6.07 -25.71
N LEU A 95 -23.43 -6.28 -26.26
CA LEU A 95 -22.21 -6.25 -25.47
C LEU A 95 -21.99 -4.86 -24.84
N GLY A 96 -22.33 -3.78 -25.53
CA GLY A 96 -22.25 -2.43 -25.00
C GLY A 96 -23.29 -2.13 -23.93
N GLU A 97 -24.53 -2.57 -24.09
CA GLU A 97 -25.56 -2.42 -23.05
C GLU A 97 -25.25 -3.26 -21.80
N LEU A 98 -24.73 -4.48 -21.99
CA LEU A 98 -24.21 -5.30 -20.89
C LEU A 98 -23.04 -4.58 -20.20
N ALA A 99 -22.11 -4.00 -20.96
CA ALA A 99 -20.98 -3.27 -20.42
C ALA A 99 -21.41 -2.03 -19.62
N LYS A 100 -22.37 -1.24 -20.12
CA LYS A 100 -22.94 -0.10 -19.40
C LYS A 100 -23.57 -0.55 -18.07
N ALA A 101 -24.43 -1.56 -18.12
CA ALA A 101 -25.10 -2.10 -16.93
C ALA A 101 -24.09 -2.63 -15.90
N ALA A 102 -23.00 -3.25 -16.34
CA ALA A 102 -21.93 -3.70 -15.47
C ALA A 102 -21.10 -2.55 -14.87
N LEU A 103 -20.90 -1.45 -15.62
CA LEU A 103 -20.19 -0.26 -15.12
C LEU A 103 -21.00 0.51 -14.08
N ASP A 104 -22.33 0.48 -14.14
CA ASP A 104 -23.22 1.06 -13.12
C ASP A 104 -23.27 0.23 -11.82
N LEU A 105 -22.77 -1.02 -11.85
CA LEU A 105 -22.82 -1.96 -10.72
C LEU A 105 -21.41 -2.33 -10.26
N PRO A 106 -20.88 -1.73 -9.16
CA PRO A 106 -19.50 -1.94 -8.72
C PRO A 106 -19.08 -3.40 -8.57
N GLN A 107 -19.97 -4.26 -8.08
CA GLN A 107 -19.74 -5.70 -7.89
C GLN A 107 -19.72 -6.51 -9.20
N GLU A 108 -20.34 -6.00 -10.27
CA GLU A 108 -20.44 -6.67 -11.57
C GLU A 108 -19.36 -6.17 -12.55
N ARG A 109 -18.63 -5.10 -12.21
CA ARG A 109 -17.70 -4.40 -13.12
C ARG A 109 -16.70 -5.33 -13.82
N PHE A 110 -16.09 -6.26 -13.08
CA PHE A 110 -15.09 -7.20 -13.60
C PHE A 110 -15.54 -8.67 -13.56
N ARG A 111 -16.73 -8.93 -13.00
CA ARG A 111 -17.25 -10.28 -12.78
C ARG A 111 -18.75 -10.24 -13.00
N LEU A 112 -19.15 -10.61 -14.20
CA LEU A 112 -20.53 -10.58 -14.64
C LEU A 112 -21.25 -11.84 -14.16
N SER A 113 -22.34 -11.68 -13.43
CA SER A 113 -23.23 -12.76 -13.04
C SER A 113 -23.95 -13.35 -14.26
N GLN A 114 -24.19 -14.66 -14.22
CA GLN A 114 -24.96 -15.35 -15.26
C GLN A 114 -26.31 -14.67 -15.53
N ALA A 115 -27.02 -14.24 -14.48
CA ALA A 115 -28.30 -13.56 -14.62
C ALA A 115 -28.19 -12.24 -15.41
N LEU A 116 -27.12 -11.47 -15.20
CA LEU A 116 -26.90 -10.23 -15.93
C LEU A 116 -26.55 -10.51 -17.40
N VAL A 117 -25.68 -11.49 -17.67
CA VAL A 117 -25.34 -11.90 -19.03
C VAL A 117 -26.56 -12.38 -19.81
N GLU A 118 -27.35 -13.27 -19.21
CA GLU A 118 -28.56 -13.82 -19.85
C GLU A 118 -29.62 -12.75 -20.13
N LYS A 119 -29.73 -11.74 -19.25
CA LYS A 119 -30.65 -10.59 -19.45
C LYS A 119 -30.37 -9.82 -20.74
N TYR A 120 -29.10 -9.63 -21.12
CA TYR A 120 -28.72 -8.82 -22.29
C TYR A 120 -28.39 -9.65 -23.53
N LEU A 121 -27.81 -10.85 -23.34
CA LEU A 121 -27.29 -11.66 -24.44
C LEU A 121 -28.06 -12.96 -24.69
N GLY A 122 -29.01 -13.32 -23.82
CA GLY A 122 -29.76 -14.57 -23.88
C GLY A 122 -29.01 -15.75 -23.26
N GLU A 123 -29.62 -16.93 -23.30
CA GLU A 123 -29.10 -18.13 -22.65
C GLU A 123 -27.87 -18.70 -23.37
N GLU A 124 -26.85 -19.06 -22.60
CA GLU A 124 -25.60 -19.61 -23.13
C GLU A 124 -25.79 -20.92 -23.92
N LEU A 125 -26.73 -21.76 -23.50
CA LEU A 125 -26.99 -23.06 -24.14
C LEU A 125 -27.85 -22.96 -25.40
N ASP A 126 -28.45 -21.79 -25.65
CA ASP A 126 -29.14 -21.49 -26.89
C ASP A 126 -28.11 -21.06 -27.94
N ASP A 127 -27.91 -21.90 -28.96
CA ASP A 127 -26.91 -21.69 -30.00
C ASP A 127 -27.27 -20.59 -31.00
N GLN A 128 -28.46 -19.99 -30.85
CA GLN A 128 -28.91 -18.78 -31.56
C GLN A 128 -28.75 -17.50 -30.71
N SER A 129 -28.37 -17.62 -29.44
CA SER A 129 -28.20 -16.47 -28.54
C SER A 129 -26.93 -15.68 -28.83
N LEU A 130 -26.95 -14.40 -28.46
CA LEU A 130 -25.74 -13.57 -28.55
C LEU A 130 -24.70 -13.98 -27.50
N CYS A 131 -25.13 -14.60 -26.40
CA CYS A 131 -24.25 -15.12 -25.36
C CYS A 131 -23.36 -16.23 -25.93
N TYR A 132 -23.97 -17.20 -26.61
CA TYR A 132 -23.23 -18.27 -27.29
C TYR A 132 -22.21 -17.70 -28.28
N ILE A 133 -22.62 -16.73 -29.11
CA ILE A 133 -21.76 -16.10 -30.11
C ILE A 133 -20.60 -15.33 -29.44
N ALA A 134 -20.88 -14.58 -28.37
CA ALA A 134 -19.87 -13.85 -27.63
C ALA A 134 -18.81 -14.78 -27.02
N LEU A 135 -19.22 -15.96 -26.55
CA LEU A 135 -18.33 -16.99 -26.02
C LEU A 135 -17.49 -17.67 -27.11
N GLN A 136 -18.08 -18.02 -28.26
CA GLN A 136 -17.33 -18.61 -29.37
C GLN A 136 -16.26 -17.65 -29.91
N LEU A 137 -16.58 -16.36 -29.95
CA LEU A 137 -15.63 -15.32 -30.36
C LEU A 137 -14.67 -14.92 -29.22
N GLY A 138 -14.87 -15.38 -27.99
CA GLY A 138 -14.04 -15.04 -26.85
C GLY A 138 -14.19 -13.59 -26.35
N TRP A 139 -15.26 -12.89 -26.76
CA TRP A 139 -15.60 -11.57 -26.22
C TRP A 139 -16.07 -11.63 -24.77
N LEU A 140 -16.70 -12.74 -24.40
CA LEU A 140 -16.95 -13.15 -23.02
C LEU A 140 -16.25 -14.47 -22.74
N ASN A 141 -15.75 -14.63 -21.52
CA ASN A 141 -15.09 -15.83 -21.05
C ASN A 141 -15.68 -16.30 -19.72
N ARG A 142 -15.78 -17.61 -19.52
CA ARG A 142 -16.14 -18.17 -18.21
C ARG A 142 -14.93 -18.11 -17.29
N VAL A 143 -15.05 -17.41 -16.17
CA VAL A 143 -13.94 -17.23 -15.21
C VAL A 143 -14.13 -18.01 -13.92
N GLY A 144 -15.33 -18.55 -13.69
CA GLY A 144 -15.58 -19.41 -12.53
C GLY A 144 -17.06 -19.64 -12.28
N LYS A 145 -17.36 -20.03 -11.05
CA LYS A 145 -18.73 -20.12 -10.52
C LYS A 145 -18.82 -19.36 -9.20
N ASP A 146 -20.00 -18.78 -8.94
CA ASP A 146 -20.30 -18.17 -7.65
C ASP A 146 -20.59 -19.23 -6.58
N GLN A 147 -20.86 -18.79 -5.35
CA GLN A 147 -21.18 -19.66 -4.21
C GLN A 147 -22.47 -20.48 -4.43
N ARG A 148 -23.33 -20.06 -5.36
CA ARG A 148 -24.59 -20.75 -5.71
C ARG A 148 -24.40 -21.70 -6.90
N GLY A 149 -23.18 -21.81 -7.44
CA GLY A 149 -22.83 -22.64 -8.58
C GLY A 149 -23.21 -22.05 -9.94
N GLN A 150 -23.65 -20.79 -10.00
CA GLN A 150 -23.92 -20.06 -11.24
C GLN A 150 -22.63 -19.62 -11.90
N PHE A 151 -22.60 -19.55 -13.23
CA PHE A 151 -21.40 -19.13 -13.94
C PHE A 151 -21.10 -17.64 -13.73
N ILE A 152 -19.81 -17.33 -13.63
CA ILE A 152 -19.29 -15.97 -13.65
C ILE A 152 -18.56 -15.78 -14.98
N PHE A 153 -18.88 -14.68 -15.65
CA PHE A 153 -18.30 -14.28 -16.91
C PHE A 153 -17.41 -13.04 -16.74
N ASP A 154 -16.49 -12.85 -17.66
CA ASP A 154 -15.72 -11.62 -17.80
C ASP A 154 -15.56 -11.28 -19.28
N PHE A 155 -15.40 -9.98 -19.58
CA PHE A 155 -15.04 -9.56 -20.92
C PHE A 155 -13.63 -10.05 -21.27
N TYR A 156 -13.32 -10.13 -22.57
CA TYR A 156 -11.96 -10.42 -23.04
C TYR A 156 -10.88 -9.56 -22.33
N HIS A 157 -11.20 -8.29 -22.09
CA HIS A 157 -10.44 -7.37 -21.24
C HIS A 157 -11.33 -6.18 -20.86
N ALA A 158 -11.10 -5.58 -19.68
CA ALA A 158 -11.86 -4.41 -19.20
C ALA A 158 -11.88 -3.23 -20.20
N THR A 159 -10.80 -3.01 -20.95
CA THR A 159 -10.78 -1.95 -21.98
C THR A 159 -11.71 -2.21 -23.16
N PHE A 160 -12.04 -3.46 -23.46
CA PHE A 160 -13.04 -3.79 -24.48
C PHE A 160 -14.45 -3.62 -23.94
N GLN A 161 -14.70 -3.92 -22.66
CA GLN A 161 -15.96 -3.57 -21.99
C GLN A 161 -16.22 -2.06 -22.10
N GLU A 162 -15.22 -1.23 -21.73
CA GLU A 162 -15.31 0.23 -21.83
C GLU A 162 -15.52 0.70 -23.27
N TYR A 163 -14.86 0.06 -24.25
CA TYR A 163 -15.05 0.38 -25.67
C TYR A 163 -16.46 0.02 -26.17
N PHE A 164 -16.96 -1.17 -25.85
CA PHE A 164 -18.33 -1.56 -26.21
C PHE A 164 -19.37 -0.65 -25.55
N ALA A 165 -19.19 -0.31 -24.27
CA ALA A 165 -20.05 0.68 -23.60
C ALA A 165 -20.04 2.02 -24.35
N ALA A 166 -18.86 2.50 -24.75
CA ALA A 166 -18.74 3.75 -25.50
C ALA A 166 -19.47 3.71 -26.84
N LEU A 167 -19.56 2.56 -27.53
CA LEU A 167 -20.29 2.42 -28.80
C LEU A 167 -21.80 2.62 -28.67
N THR A 168 -22.35 2.33 -27.48
CA THR A 168 -23.80 2.41 -27.19
C THR A 168 -24.25 3.73 -26.57
N VAL A 169 -23.33 4.66 -26.36
CA VAL A 169 -23.67 6.03 -25.95
C VAL A 169 -23.92 6.88 -27.19
N ASP A 170 -25.14 7.36 -27.35
CA ASP A 170 -25.60 8.14 -28.50
C ASP A 170 -25.26 9.64 -28.38
N ASP A 171 -25.32 10.16 -27.16
CA ASP A 171 -25.06 11.57 -26.85
C ASP A 171 -24.35 11.76 -25.51
N TRP A 172 -23.78 12.94 -25.29
CA TRP A 172 -23.08 13.28 -24.06
C TRP A 172 -24.01 13.45 -22.86
N ASP A 173 -25.31 13.64 -23.09
CA ASP A 173 -26.34 13.77 -22.05
C ASP A 173 -26.45 12.52 -21.14
N TYR A 174 -25.92 11.39 -21.60
CA TYR A 174 -25.75 10.17 -20.82
C TYR A 174 -24.72 10.35 -19.69
N PHE A 175 -23.69 11.16 -19.91
CA PHE A 175 -22.62 11.40 -18.95
C PHE A 175 -22.91 12.58 -18.02
N LEU A 176 -23.52 13.63 -18.55
CA LEU A 176 -23.80 14.89 -17.86
C LEU A 176 -25.24 15.35 -18.16
N PRO A 177 -26.08 15.57 -17.14
CA PRO A 177 -27.44 16.06 -17.38
C PRO A 177 -27.47 17.46 -18.02
N PRO A 178 -28.15 17.65 -19.16
CA PRO A 178 -28.09 18.89 -19.95
C PRO A 178 -28.84 20.09 -19.33
N ASN A 179 -29.57 19.87 -18.23
CA ASN A 179 -30.32 20.89 -17.51
C ASN A 179 -29.70 21.23 -16.15
N HIS A 180 -28.45 20.84 -15.95
CA HIS A 180 -27.67 21.27 -14.80
C HIS A 180 -27.45 22.80 -14.87
N VAL A 181 -27.53 23.46 -13.71
CA VAL A 181 -27.31 24.90 -13.61
C VAL A 181 -26.21 25.17 -12.60
N ASN A 182 -26.48 24.94 -11.32
CA ASN A 182 -25.50 25.04 -10.23
C ASN A 182 -25.85 24.12 -9.05
N PHE A 183 -26.66 23.08 -9.28
CA PHE A 183 -27.04 22.07 -8.29
C PHE A 183 -27.36 20.76 -9.03
N PRO A 184 -27.32 19.60 -8.33
CA PRO A 184 -27.61 18.31 -8.95
C PRO A 184 -29.07 18.22 -9.41
N VAL A 185 -29.28 17.73 -10.63
CA VAL A 185 -30.63 17.42 -11.13
C VAL A 185 -31.16 16.17 -10.41
N ALA A 186 -32.34 16.29 -9.79
CA ALA A 186 -32.92 15.21 -8.99
C ALA A 186 -33.07 13.90 -9.78
N GLY A 187 -32.55 12.79 -9.21
CA GLY A 187 -32.62 11.46 -9.81
C GLY A 187 -31.75 11.28 -11.07
N LYS A 188 -30.82 12.20 -11.33
CA LYS A 188 -29.85 12.09 -12.42
C LYS A 188 -28.45 11.81 -11.91
N GLU A 189 -27.70 11.07 -12.70
CA GLU A 189 -26.32 10.69 -12.42
C GLU A 189 -25.34 11.63 -13.12
N TYR A 190 -24.17 11.81 -12.53
CA TYR A 190 -23.11 12.69 -13.03
C TYR A 190 -21.85 11.85 -13.28
N ARG A 191 -21.91 11.01 -14.31
CA ARG A 191 -20.85 10.03 -14.66
C ARG A 191 -19.51 10.69 -14.98
N ILE A 192 -19.51 11.99 -15.29
CA ILE A 192 -18.27 12.77 -15.47
C ILE A 192 -17.37 12.80 -14.23
N PHE A 193 -17.91 12.54 -13.03
CA PHE A 193 -17.16 12.46 -11.78
C PHE A 193 -16.90 11.02 -11.31
N GLU A 194 -17.41 10.04 -12.04
CA GLU A 194 -17.29 8.63 -11.69
C GLU A 194 -16.06 8.01 -12.39
N PRO A 195 -15.02 7.57 -11.64
CA PRO A 195 -13.75 7.14 -12.23
C PRO A 195 -13.87 6.00 -13.25
N GLN A 196 -14.84 5.10 -13.08
CA GLN A 196 -15.11 4.00 -14.00
C GLN A 196 -15.60 4.44 -15.39
N TRP A 197 -16.18 5.64 -15.50
CA TRP A 197 -16.69 6.17 -16.76
C TRP A 197 -15.67 7.00 -17.53
N LYS A 198 -14.57 7.45 -16.90
CA LYS A 198 -13.54 8.28 -17.55
C LYS A 198 -13.04 7.69 -18.87
N GLN A 199 -12.74 6.38 -18.90
CA GLN A 199 -12.22 5.72 -20.10
C GLN A 199 -13.30 5.54 -21.17
N VAL A 200 -14.57 5.35 -20.79
CA VAL A 200 -15.71 5.33 -21.71
C VAL A 200 -15.91 6.70 -22.36
N ILE A 201 -15.82 7.78 -21.59
CA ILE A 201 -15.92 9.17 -22.08
C ILE A 201 -14.80 9.47 -23.09
N LEU A 202 -13.56 9.11 -22.77
CA LEU A 202 -12.42 9.25 -23.69
C LEU A 202 -12.64 8.48 -24.99
N LEU A 203 -13.10 7.22 -24.91
CA LEU A 203 -13.41 6.40 -26.08
C LEU A 203 -14.58 6.96 -26.86
N TRP A 204 -15.60 7.51 -26.20
CA TRP A 204 -16.76 8.12 -26.85
C TRP A 204 -16.34 9.35 -27.67
N LEU A 205 -15.55 10.26 -27.09
CA LEU A 205 -15.02 11.43 -27.80
C LEU A 205 -14.06 11.06 -28.94
N GLY A 206 -13.34 9.95 -28.81
CA GLY A 206 -12.43 9.45 -29.85
C GLY A 206 -13.14 8.81 -31.06
N ARG A 207 -14.45 8.52 -30.98
CA ARG A 207 -15.24 7.93 -32.08
C ARG A 207 -15.49 8.94 -33.20
N ASP A 208 -15.87 8.43 -34.37
CA ASP A 208 -16.39 9.23 -35.48
C ASP A 208 -17.86 9.64 -35.20
N ILE A 209 -18.02 10.65 -34.35
CA ILE A 209 -19.29 11.32 -34.03
C ILE A 209 -19.19 12.81 -34.41
N ALA A 210 -20.33 13.46 -34.61
CA ALA A 210 -20.41 14.86 -35.03
C ALA A 210 -19.57 15.78 -34.13
N SER A 211 -18.68 16.56 -34.74
CA SER A 211 -17.76 17.46 -34.04
C SER A 211 -18.49 18.49 -33.18
N GLU A 212 -19.69 18.92 -33.59
CA GLU A 212 -20.53 19.85 -32.84
C GLU A 212 -20.89 19.29 -31.46
N LYS A 213 -21.25 18.00 -31.38
CA LYS A 213 -21.57 17.34 -30.09
C LYS A 213 -20.36 17.22 -29.17
N LYS A 214 -19.18 16.98 -29.76
CA LYS A 214 -17.92 16.93 -29.00
C LYS A 214 -17.59 18.30 -28.42
N GLU A 215 -17.75 19.35 -29.21
CA GLU A 215 -17.51 20.73 -28.80
C GLU A 215 -18.49 21.16 -27.70
N GLU A 216 -19.79 20.89 -27.87
CA GLU A 216 -20.81 21.17 -26.85
C GLU A 216 -20.48 20.49 -25.52
N PHE A 217 -20.14 19.19 -25.54
CA PHE A 217 -19.81 18.48 -24.31
C PHE A 217 -18.58 19.07 -23.61
N ILE A 218 -17.52 19.41 -24.35
CA ILE A 218 -16.32 20.01 -23.76
C ILE A 218 -16.63 21.41 -23.20
N GLN A 219 -17.47 22.19 -23.87
CA GLN A 219 -17.93 23.49 -23.37
C GLN A 219 -18.70 23.35 -22.05
N GLU A 220 -19.62 22.38 -21.95
CA GLU A 220 -20.36 22.10 -20.71
C GLU A 220 -19.46 21.65 -19.55
N LEU A 221 -18.38 20.91 -19.83
CA LEU A 221 -17.38 20.57 -18.81
C LEU A 221 -16.58 21.80 -18.34
N VAL A 222 -16.25 22.71 -19.25
CA VAL A 222 -15.50 23.95 -18.96
C VAL A 222 -16.35 24.94 -18.18
N ASP A 223 -17.63 25.04 -18.52
CA ASP A 223 -18.57 26.00 -17.93
C ASP A 223 -19.32 25.44 -16.71
N PHE A 224 -19.05 24.18 -16.31
CA PHE A 224 -19.69 23.51 -15.19
C PHE A 224 -19.71 24.40 -13.94
N LYS A 225 -20.85 24.43 -13.23
CA LYS A 225 -21.01 25.18 -11.98
C LYS A 225 -21.47 24.27 -10.88
N ASP A 226 -20.69 24.12 -9.82
CA ASP A 226 -21.00 23.12 -8.82
C ASP A 226 -21.97 23.59 -7.72
N GLY A 227 -22.13 24.91 -7.57
CA GLY A 227 -22.97 25.53 -6.54
C GLY A 227 -22.35 25.58 -5.15
N VAL A 228 -21.12 25.14 -5.02
CA VAL A 228 -20.35 25.09 -3.76
C VAL A 228 -19.03 25.84 -3.95
N ILE A 229 -17.92 25.36 -3.38
CA ILE A 229 -16.61 26.03 -3.43
C ILE A 229 -15.71 25.39 -4.50
N TYR A 230 -16.20 25.32 -5.73
CA TYR A 230 -15.46 24.96 -6.95
C TYR A 230 -14.85 23.54 -7.01
N PHE A 231 -15.14 22.67 -6.03
CA PHE A 231 -14.64 21.29 -5.98
C PHE A 231 -14.90 20.50 -7.26
N TYR A 232 -16.12 20.56 -7.78
CA TYR A 232 -16.51 19.80 -8.97
C TYR A 232 -16.29 20.59 -10.26
N GLU A 233 -16.22 21.93 -10.18
CA GLU A 233 -15.80 22.76 -11.32
C GLU A 233 -14.37 22.40 -11.77
N TYR A 234 -13.42 22.32 -10.82
CA TYR A 234 -12.05 21.90 -11.13
C TYR A 234 -11.99 20.46 -11.68
N GLN A 235 -12.75 19.53 -11.11
CA GLN A 235 -12.77 18.13 -11.57
C GLN A 235 -13.35 17.99 -12.99
N ALA A 236 -14.42 18.72 -13.30
CA ALA A 236 -15.00 18.75 -14.65
C ALA A 236 -13.99 19.34 -15.65
N TYR A 237 -13.28 20.39 -15.25
CA TYR A 237 -12.23 21.00 -16.07
C TYR A 237 -11.03 20.07 -16.28
N PHE A 238 -10.66 19.26 -15.29
CA PHE A 238 -9.59 18.26 -15.44
C PHE A 238 -10.01 17.18 -16.44
N LEU A 239 -11.28 16.77 -16.43
CA LEU A 239 -11.81 15.89 -17.47
C LEU A 239 -11.78 16.57 -18.84
N ALA A 240 -12.20 17.84 -18.95
CA ALA A 240 -12.10 18.61 -20.20
C ALA A 240 -10.67 18.60 -20.76
N ALA A 241 -9.67 18.84 -19.89
CA ALA A 241 -8.27 18.85 -20.25
C ALA A 241 -7.72 17.47 -20.69
N ALA A 242 -8.23 16.38 -20.11
CA ALA A 242 -7.89 15.03 -20.56
C ALA A 242 -8.53 14.68 -21.91
N VAL A 243 -9.78 15.09 -22.12
CA VAL A 243 -10.55 14.64 -23.29
C VAL A 243 -10.26 15.39 -24.58
N ILE A 244 -9.77 16.64 -24.51
CA ILE A 244 -9.32 17.38 -25.71
C ILE A 244 -8.21 16.66 -26.47
N ASN A 245 -7.50 15.72 -25.84
CA ASN A 245 -6.50 14.92 -26.53
C ASN A 245 -7.12 13.84 -27.45
N GLU A 246 -8.35 13.41 -27.19
CA GLU A 246 -9.13 12.53 -28.10
C GLU A 246 -9.88 13.34 -29.17
N PHE A 247 -9.99 14.67 -29.00
CA PHE A 247 -10.57 15.60 -29.97
C PHE A 247 -9.72 16.88 -30.10
N LYS A 248 -8.53 16.74 -30.70
CA LYS A 248 -7.52 17.81 -30.81
C LYS A 248 -7.98 19.03 -31.61
N ALA A 249 -9.06 18.91 -32.38
CA ALA A 249 -9.65 20.01 -33.16
C ALA A 249 -10.56 20.94 -32.33
N CYS A 250 -10.75 20.66 -31.03
CA CYS A 250 -11.55 21.48 -30.13
C CYS A 250 -11.09 22.95 -30.14
N SER A 251 -12.04 23.88 -30.25
CA SER A 251 -11.73 25.31 -30.34
C SER A 251 -11.15 25.88 -29.03
N LEU A 252 -11.52 25.29 -27.89
CA LEU A 252 -11.06 25.68 -26.56
C LEU A 252 -9.73 25.05 -26.14
N ALA A 253 -9.13 24.17 -26.96
CA ALA A 253 -8.00 23.34 -26.56
C ALA A 253 -6.81 24.13 -25.98
N LEU A 254 -6.45 25.26 -26.59
CA LEU A 254 -5.36 26.11 -26.10
C LEU A 254 -5.71 26.78 -24.76
N ASP A 255 -6.93 27.29 -24.62
CA ASP A 255 -7.37 27.99 -23.41
C ASP A 255 -7.52 27.02 -22.23
N ILE A 256 -8.02 25.81 -22.48
CA ILE A 256 -8.05 24.72 -21.48
C ILE A 256 -6.63 24.38 -21.00
N VAL A 257 -5.69 24.15 -21.92
CA VAL A 257 -4.30 23.83 -21.56
C VAL A 257 -3.65 24.99 -20.79
N ARG A 258 -3.84 26.23 -21.25
CA ARG A 258 -3.31 27.41 -20.56
C ARG A 258 -3.87 27.52 -19.15
N GLN A 259 -5.17 27.33 -18.97
CA GLN A 259 -5.83 27.42 -17.66
C GLN A 259 -5.29 26.37 -16.68
N VAL A 260 -5.11 25.12 -17.12
CA VAL A 260 -4.54 24.05 -16.29
C VAL A 260 -3.09 24.36 -15.91
N VAL A 261 -2.29 24.89 -16.83
CA VAL A 261 -0.92 25.34 -16.52
C VAL A 261 -0.94 26.52 -15.53
N THR A 262 -1.81 27.51 -15.72
CA THR A 262 -1.99 28.63 -14.78
C THR A 262 -2.38 28.15 -13.39
N TRP A 263 -3.30 27.21 -13.27
CA TRP A 263 -3.68 26.65 -11.97
C TRP A 263 -2.57 25.82 -11.33
N GLY A 264 -1.75 25.14 -12.13
CA GLY A 264 -0.62 24.34 -11.66
C GLY A 264 0.60 25.14 -11.20
N PHE A 265 0.85 26.30 -11.81
CA PHE A 265 2.09 27.07 -11.61
C PHE A 265 1.86 28.53 -11.23
N GLY A 266 0.62 28.99 -11.21
CA GLY A 266 0.28 30.38 -10.94
C GLY A 266 0.36 31.29 -12.17
N TYR A 267 0.17 32.58 -11.93
CA TYR A 267 0.29 33.62 -12.94
C TYR A 267 0.78 34.92 -12.30
N PHE A 268 1.35 35.80 -13.13
CA PHE A 268 1.71 37.14 -12.67
C PHE A 268 0.48 38.04 -12.63
N ASN A 269 0.09 38.48 -11.43
CA ASN A 269 -1.01 39.42 -11.24
C ASN A 269 -0.50 40.85 -11.47
N ILE A 270 -0.96 41.47 -12.56
CA ILE A 270 -0.52 42.82 -12.97
C ILE A 270 -0.94 43.89 -11.95
N GLU A 271 -2.09 43.75 -11.30
CA GLU A 271 -2.58 44.76 -10.34
C GLU A 271 -1.79 44.73 -9.04
N LYS A 272 -1.50 43.51 -8.55
CA LYS A 272 -0.74 43.30 -7.32
C LYS A 272 0.77 43.29 -7.52
N GLN A 273 1.24 43.25 -8.76
CA GLN A 273 2.66 43.13 -9.15
C GLN A 273 3.37 41.92 -8.49
N GLU A 274 2.63 40.83 -8.29
CA GLU A 274 3.13 39.63 -7.61
C GLU A 274 2.65 38.37 -8.32
N TRP A 275 3.40 37.28 -8.13
CA TRP A 275 3.01 35.98 -8.62
C TRP A 275 1.95 35.36 -7.71
N GLN A 276 0.80 35.01 -8.27
CA GLN A 276 -0.35 34.46 -7.54
C GLN A 276 -0.44 32.95 -7.79
N ASN A 277 -0.55 32.20 -6.68
CA ASN A 277 -0.58 30.74 -6.66
C ASN A 277 -1.96 30.24 -6.21
N PHE A 278 -2.26 28.99 -6.55
CA PHE A 278 -3.48 28.30 -6.12
C PHE A 278 -3.20 27.39 -4.90
N ILE A 279 -4.26 26.98 -4.20
CA ILE A 279 -4.17 26.01 -3.10
C ILE A 279 -3.69 24.64 -3.59
N ASP A 280 -3.11 23.85 -2.70
CA ASP A 280 -2.39 22.61 -3.04
C ASP A 280 -3.22 21.58 -3.83
N PRO A 281 -4.49 21.29 -3.47
CA PRO A 281 -5.29 20.32 -4.22
C PRO A 281 -5.46 20.67 -5.70
N ILE A 282 -5.63 21.96 -6.02
CA ILE A 282 -5.76 22.45 -7.39
C ILE A 282 -4.42 22.33 -8.12
N LYS A 283 -3.32 22.79 -7.50
CA LYS A 283 -1.97 22.69 -8.10
C LYS A 283 -1.59 21.24 -8.39
N GLU A 284 -1.88 20.33 -7.47
CA GLU A 284 -1.60 18.91 -7.67
C GLU A 284 -2.51 18.26 -8.70
N GLY A 285 -3.82 18.52 -8.64
CA GLY A 285 -4.80 17.98 -9.59
C GLY A 285 -4.47 18.38 -11.03
N THR A 286 -4.10 19.64 -11.23
CA THR A 286 -3.68 20.19 -12.54
C THR A 286 -2.35 19.61 -13.00
N ARG A 287 -1.32 19.57 -12.15
CA ARG A 287 -0.02 18.95 -12.48
C ARG A 287 -0.16 17.46 -12.83
N LYS A 288 -1.08 16.73 -12.18
CA LYS A 288 -1.43 15.34 -12.51
C LYS A 288 -2.16 15.22 -13.85
N THR A 289 -2.92 16.24 -14.24
CA THR A 289 -3.71 16.27 -15.48
C THR A 289 -2.89 16.69 -16.71
N ILE A 290 -1.86 17.54 -16.55
CA ILE A 290 -0.99 18.02 -17.65
C ILE A 290 -0.48 16.90 -18.59
N PRO A 291 -0.02 15.74 -18.11
CA PRO A 291 0.41 14.65 -18.99
C PRO A 291 -0.68 14.04 -19.88
N GLU A 292 -1.95 14.21 -19.49
CA GLU A 292 -3.14 13.74 -20.22
C GLU A 292 -3.61 14.74 -21.30
N THR A 293 -3.16 16.00 -21.24
CA THR A 293 -3.56 17.04 -22.20
C THR A 293 -2.76 16.98 -23.51
N ILE A 294 -3.02 17.93 -24.40
CA ILE A 294 -2.25 18.09 -25.65
C ILE A 294 -0.82 18.57 -25.32
N ARG A 295 0.14 17.64 -25.35
CA ARG A 295 1.53 17.87 -24.92
C ARG A 295 2.26 19.02 -25.60
N PRO A 296 2.20 19.19 -26.93
CA PRO A 296 2.88 20.34 -27.56
C PRO A 296 2.41 21.69 -27.02
N LEU A 297 1.12 21.83 -26.72
CA LEU A 297 0.58 23.04 -26.10
C LEU A 297 1.06 23.18 -24.66
N ALA A 298 0.99 22.10 -23.86
CA ALA A 298 1.42 22.11 -22.47
C ALA A 298 2.93 22.43 -22.33
N ILE A 299 3.77 21.85 -23.18
CA ILE A 299 5.21 22.16 -23.25
C ILE A 299 5.41 23.64 -23.56
N THR A 300 4.67 24.18 -24.53
CA THR A 300 4.77 25.60 -24.90
C THR A 300 4.41 26.52 -23.73
N GLU A 301 3.31 26.24 -23.01
CA GLU A 301 2.92 27.06 -21.87
C GLU A 301 3.86 26.88 -20.66
N LEU A 302 4.36 25.66 -20.39
CA LEU A 302 5.36 25.42 -19.35
C LEU A 302 6.68 26.16 -19.61
N ILE A 303 7.13 26.23 -20.88
CA ILE A 303 8.31 27.02 -21.26
C ILE A 303 8.08 28.50 -20.93
N LYS A 304 6.87 29.04 -21.19
CA LYS A 304 6.55 30.43 -20.80
C LYS A 304 6.62 30.64 -19.29
N ILE A 305 6.21 29.66 -18.47
CA ILE A 305 6.37 29.73 -17.02
C ILE A 305 7.85 29.80 -16.64
N ILE A 306 8.68 28.93 -17.21
CA ILE A 306 10.13 28.94 -16.97
C ILE A 306 10.76 30.28 -17.38
N GLU A 307 10.36 30.85 -18.51
CA GLU A 307 10.97 32.09 -19.04
C GLU A 307 10.50 33.36 -18.30
N ASN A 308 9.30 33.37 -17.73
CA ASN A 308 8.69 34.60 -17.19
C ASN A 308 8.45 34.59 -15.68
N CYS A 309 8.52 33.44 -15.01
CA CYS A 309 8.26 33.35 -13.57
C CYS A 309 9.51 33.74 -12.76
N PRO A 310 9.45 34.79 -11.92
CA PRO A 310 10.58 35.15 -11.07
C PRO A 310 10.81 34.14 -9.94
N ASP A 311 9.78 33.41 -9.53
CA ASP A 311 9.85 32.43 -8.44
C ASP A 311 10.59 31.14 -8.89
N GLU A 312 11.75 30.88 -8.28
CA GLU A 312 12.59 29.70 -8.53
C GLU A 312 11.87 28.39 -8.24
N TYR A 313 11.09 28.31 -7.18
CA TYR A 313 10.36 27.10 -6.82
C TYR A 313 9.34 26.76 -7.90
N ILE A 314 8.61 27.74 -8.42
CA ILE A 314 7.68 27.53 -9.53
C ILE A 314 8.43 27.13 -10.81
N ARG A 315 9.56 27.75 -11.13
CA ARG A 315 10.39 27.34 -12.28
C ARG A 315 10.89 25.92 -12.16
N LYS A 316 11.34 25.51 -10.97
CA LYS A 316 11.72 24.13 -10.65
C LYS A 316 10.57 23.15 -10.89
N GLN A 317 9.36 23.48 -10.44
CA GLN A 317 8.17 22.63 -10.66
C GLN A 317 7.80 22.55 -12.15
N ALA A 318 7.94 23.64 -12.90
CA ALA A 318 7.72 23.65 -14.35
C ALA A 318 8.79 22.82 -15.08
N ALA A 319 10.06 22.91 -14.68
CA ALA A 319 11.15 22.09 -15.19
C ALA A 319 10.94 20.60 -14.89
N GLU A 320 10.44 20.24 -13.71
CA GLU A 320 10.01 18.87 -13.39
C GLU A 320 8.91 18.39 -14.35
N SER A 321 7.91 19.23 -14.59
CA SER A 321 6.77 18.89 -15.45
C SER A 321 7.18 18.71 -16.91
N LEU A 322 8.11 19.55 -17.42
CA LEU A 322 8.76 19.31 -18.72
C LEU A 322 9.50 17.97 -18.75
N GLY A 323 10.16 17.58 -17.66
CA GLY A 323 10.80 16.26 -17.53
C GLY A 323 9.82 15.08 -17.62
N LYS A 324 8.55 15.28 -17.29
CA LYS A 324 7.50 14.24 -17.36
C LYS A 324 6.87 14.12 -18.75
N ILE A 325 6.68 15.24 -19.46
CA ILE A 325 5.94 15.27 -20.74
C ILE A 325 6.80 15.51 -21.98
N GLY A 326 8.06 15.93 -21.80
CA GLY A 326 8.95 16.42 -22.86
C GLY A 326 9.85 15.35 -23.48
N GLN A 327 9.55 14.05 -23.36
CA GLN A 327 10.41 12.97 -23.86
C GLN A 327 10.78 13.17 -25.34
N GLY A 328 12.07 13.35 -25.63
CA GLY A 328 12.57 13.60 -26.98
C GLY A 328 12.18 14.94 -27.60
N ASN A 329 11.43 15.81 -26.91
CA ASN A 329 11.00 17.09 -27.46
C ASN A 329 12.15 18.11 -27.47
N PRO A 330 12.57 18.62 -28.65
CA PRO A 330 13.70 19.53 -28.75
C PRO A 330 13.51 20.87 -28.02
N GLN A 331 12.28 21.39 -27.97
CA GLN A 331 11.98 22.66 -27.29
C GLN A 331 12.07 22.51 -25.77
N ALA A 332 11.54 21.42 -25.22
CA ALA A 332 11.65 21.11 -23.80
C ALA A 332 13.12 20.91 -23.39
N ILE A 333 13.89 20.17 -24.19
CA ILE A 333 15.33 19.98 -23.97
C ILE A 333 16.06 21.32 -24.01
N ALA A 334 15.83 22.15 -25.03
CA ALA A 334 16.46 23.46 -25.14
C ALA A 334 16.11 24.40 -23.99
N ALA A 335 14.84 24.39 -23.53
CA ALA A 335 14.42 25.17 -22.39
C ALA A 335 15.11 24.72 -21.09
N LEU A 336 15.20 23.42 -20.83
CA LEU A 336 15.92 22.90 -19.66
C LEU A 336 17.42 23.16 -19.72
N VAL A 337 18.04 23.09 -20.90
CA VAL A 337 19.44 23.51 -21.09
C VAL A 337 19.61 24.99 -20.74
N LYS A 338 18.73 25.87 -21.21
CA LYS A 338 18.77 27.29 -20.83
C LYS A 338 18.58 27.50 -19.32
N VAL A 339 17.78 26.67 -18.66
CA VAL A 339 17.65 26.74 -17.18
C VAL A 339 18.99 26.41 -16.54
N ILE A 340 19.66 25.34 -16.97
CA ILE A 340 21.00 24.96 -16.49
C ILE A 340 22.05 26.06 -16.75
N GLU A 341 21.89 26.85 -17.80
CA GLU A 341 22.88 27.88 -18.15
C GLU A 341 22.67 29.21 -17.42
N ASN A 342 21.47 29.51 -16.94
CA ASN A 342 21.09 30.86 -16.52
C ASN A 342 20.59 30.95 -15.07
N THR A 343 20.29 29.85 -14.39
CA THR A 343 19.83 29.94 -13.00
C THR A 343 21.02 30.00 -12.04
N GLU A 344 20.86 30.76 -10.95
CA GLU A 344 21.78 30.75 -9.81
C GLU A 344 21.22 29.90 -8.66
N ASP A 345 19.95 29.49 -8.73
CA ASP A 345 19.32 28.63 -7.75
C ASP A 345 19.72 27.16 -7.96
N GLU A 346 20.51 26.63 -7.03
CA GLU A 346 20.97 25.25 -7.05
C GLU A 346 19.81 24.25 -7.11
N SER A 347 18.69 24.57 -6.44
CA SER A 347 17.52 23.70 -6.39
C SER A 347 16.87 23.49 -7.77
N THR A 348 16.93 24.53 -8.60
CA THR A 348 16.43 24.57 -9.97
C THR A 348 17.45 23.97 -10.94
N HIS A 349 18.75 24.21 -10.71
CA HIS A 349 19.85 23.59 -11.47
C HIS A 349 19.76 22.06 -11.47
N TRP A 350 19.76 21.46 -10.29
CA TRP A 350 19.76 20.00 -10.19
C TRP A 350 18.47 19.40 -10.73
N ARG A 351 17.33 20.09 -10.57
CA ARG A 351 16.05 19.62 -11.10
C ARG A 351 16.03 19.64 -12.62
N ALA A 352 16.57 20.68 -13.24
CA ALA A 352 16.71 20.74 -14.69
C ALA A 352 17.65 19.64 -15.21
N ALA A 353 18.74 19.36 -14.48
CA ALA A 353 19.64 18.26 -14.80
C ALA A 353 18.95 16.89 -14.71
N GLU A 354 18.14 16.65 -13.66
CA GLU A 354 17.33 15.44 -13.50
C GLU A 354 16.32 15.29 -14.64
N SER A 355 15.60 16.36 -14.98
CA SER A 355 14.63 16.37 -16.08
C SER A 355 15.28 16.08 -17.42
N LEU A 356 16.46 16.65 -17.72
CA LEU A 356 17.24 16.29 -18.91
C LEU A 356 17.63 14.82 -18.92
N GLY A 357 17.97 14.23 -17.77
CA GLY A 357 18.24 12.81 -17.63
C GLY A 357 17.04 11.92 -18.01
N LYS A 358 15.81 12.41 -17.88
CA LYS A 358 14.57 11.70 -18.25
C LYS A 358 14.21 11.86 -19.73
N ILE A 359 14.42 13.04 -20.31
CA ILE A 359 13.92 13.36 -21.65
C ILE A 359 14.99 13.39 -22.76
N GLY A 360 16.26 13.46 -22.38
CA GLY A 360 17.38 13.76 -23.26
C GLY A 360 18.14 12.53 -23.80
N GLN A 361 17.51 11.36 -23.89
CA GLN A 361 18.17 10.12 -24.34
C GLN A 361 18.93 10.33 -25.65
N GLY A 362 20.26 10.19 -25.62
CA GLY A 362 21.12 10.38 -26.79
C GLY A 362 21.18 11.81 -27.36
N ASN A 363 20.55 12.80 -26.72
CA ASN A 363 20.52 14.17 -27.24
C ASN A 363 21.86 14.89 -27.01
N PRO A 364 22.55 15.36 -28.07
CA PRO A 364 23.87 15.98 -27.94
C PRO A 364 23.89 17.27 -27.11
N GLN A 365 22.83 18.08 -27.17
CA GLN A 365 22.74 19.33 -26.40
C GLN A 365 22.57 19.04 -24.90
N ALA A 366 21.70 18.07 -24.56
CA ALA A 366 21.54 17.63 -23.17
C ALA A 366 22.84 17.05 -22.60
N ILE A 367 23.51 16.18 -23.37
CA ILE A 367 24.81 15.60 -22.98
C ILE A 367 25.86 16.70 -22.78
N ALA A 368 25.98 17.64 -23.73
CA ALA A 368 26.95 18.72 -23.64
C ALA A 368 26.68 19.64 -22.43
N ALA A 369 25.41 19.99 -22.18
CA ALA A 369 25.02 20.82 -21.05
C ALA A 369 25.31 20.13 -19.71
N LEU A 370 24.99 18.85 -19.57
CA LEU A 370 25.28 18.09 -18.34
C LEU A 370 26.79 17.87 -18.13
N VAL A 371 27.56 17.60 -19.19
CA VAL A 371 29.03 17.51 -19.10
C VAL A 371 29.62 18.84 -18.68
N LYS A 372 29.13 19.96 -19.22
CA LYS A 372 29.56 21.30 -18.80
C LYS A 372 29.17 21.55 -17.34
N LEU A 373 27.95 21.21 -16.94
CA LEU A 373 27.44 21.39 -15.57
C LEU A 373 28.34 20.68 -14.55
N ILE A 374 28.70 19.42 -14.81
CA ILE A 374 29.63 18.67 -13.95
C ILE A 374 30.97 19.39 -13.78
N GLN A 375 31.44 20.09 -14.81
CA GLN A 375 32.73 20.78 -14.81
C GLN A 375 32.69 22.18 -14.20
N THR A 376 31.52 22.81 -14.11
CA THR A 376 31.39 24.22 -13.73
C THR A 376 30.67 24.44 -12.41
N THR A 377 29.84 23.50 -11.95
CA THR A 377 29.11 23.65 -10.68
C THR A 377 30.04 23.46 -9.48
N GLU A 378 29.90 24.31 -8.48
CA GLU A 378 30.55 24.15 -7.18
C GLU A 378 29.73 23.26 -6.23
N ASP A 379 28.41 23.16 -6.46
CA ASP A 379 27.47 22.37 -5.67
C ASP A 379 27.62 20.86 -5.95
N GLU A 380 27.90 20.12 -4.87
CA GLU A 380 28.14 18.68 -4.90
C GLU A 380 26.90 17.88 -5.31
N TYR A 381 25.71 18.28 -4.85
CA TYR A 381 24.44 17.62 -5.17
C TYR A 381 24.06 17.82 -6.64
N THR A 382 24.26 19.02 -7.18
CA THR A 382 24.08 19.33 -8.60
C THR A 382 25.07 18.52 -9.46
N ARG A 383 26.35 18.44 -9.08
CA ARG A 383 27.38 17.66 -9.78
C ARG A 383 27.04 16.17 -9.79
N TRP A 384 26.63 15.66 -8.65
CA TRP A 384 26.18 14.28 -8.42
C TRP A 384 24.98 13.90 -9.30
N LEU A 385 23.93 14.72 -9.34
CA LEU A 385 22.76 14.48 -10.18
C LEU A 385 23.08 14.56 -11.66
N ALA A 386 23.94 15.50 -12.07
CA ALA A 386 24.36 15.60 -13.46
C ALA A 386 25.11 14.34 -13.92
N ALA A 387 25.96 13.76 -13.07
CA ALA A 387 26.62 12.48 -13.34
C ALA A 387 25.61 11.33 -13.49
N GLU A 388 24.60 11.26 -12.61
CA GLU A 388 23.54 10.26 -12.70
C GLU A 388 22.70 10.41 -13.99
N SER A 389 22.32 11.64 -14.32
CA SER A 389 21.56 11.95 -15.54
C SER A 389 22.35 11.58 -16.80
N LEU A 390 23.66 11.83 -16.83
CA LEU A 390 24.54 11.36 -17.89
C LEU A 390 24.58 9.83 -17.98
N GLY A 391 24.56 9.14 -16.84
CA GLY A 391 24.40 7.69 -16.75
C GLY A 391 23.18 7.14 -17.48
N LYS A 392 22.07 7.88 -17.45
CA LYS A 392 20.79 7.52 -18.10
C LYS A 392 20.81 7.79 -19.60
N ILE A 393 21.28 8.97 -20.01
CA ILE A 393 21.14 9.44 -21.41
C ILE A 393 22.34 9.12 -22.30
N GLY A 394 23.48 8.79 -21.70
CA GLY A 394 24.79 8.69 -22.34
C GLY A 394 25.25 7.29 -22.70
N GLN A 395 24.34 6.32 -22.87
CA GLN A 395 24.69 4.92 -23.12
C GLN A 395 25.67 4.79 -24.30
N GLY A 396 26.83 4.17 -24.04
CA GLY A 396 27.90 4.00 -25.03
C GLY A 396 28.53 5.30 -25.55
N ASN A 397 28.24 6.47 -24.96
CA ASN A 397 28.75 7.75 -25.42
C ASN A 397 30.18 8.00 -24.90
N PRO A 398 31.20 8.11 -25.77
CA PRO A 398 32.58 8.29 -25.34
C PRO A 398 32.83 9.60 -24.57
N GLN A 399 32.11 10.67 -24.89
CA GLN A 399 32.21 11.94 -24.18
C GLN A 399 31.70 11.81 -22.74
N VAL A 400 30.64 11.05 -22.53
CA VAL A 400 30.11 10.78 -21.19
C VAL A 400 31.07 9.91 -20.39
N ILE A 401 31.58 8.84 -20.99
CA ILE A 401 32.58 7.98 -20.35
C ILE A 401 33.81 8.81 -19.96
N ALA A 402 34.33 9.65 -20.87
CA ALA A 402 35.49 10.50 -20.59
C ALA A 402 35.19 11.54 -19.48
N ALA A 403 34.01 12.15 -19.48
CA ALA A 403 33.62 13.12 -18.46
C ALA A 403 33.50 12.48 -17.08
N LEU A 404 32.87 11.30 -16.97
CA LEU A 404 32.72 10.59 -15.71
C LEU A 404 34.05 10.00 -15.21
N VAL A 405 34.91 9.50 -16.10
CA VAL A 405 36.27 9.06 -15.73
C VAL A 405 37.09 10.25 -15.22
N LYS A 406 37.06 11.39 -15.91
CA LYS A 406 37.76 12.59 -15.44
C LYS A 406 37.21 13.07 -14.10
N LEU A 407 35.90 12.99 -13.90
CA LEU A 407 35.27 13.36 -12.63
C LEU A 407 35.78 12.50 -11.48
N ILE A 408 36.00 11.21 -11.73
CA ILE A 408 36.58 10.26 -10.78
C ILE A 408 38.09 10.49 -10.54
N GLU A 409 38.82 10.98 -11.54
CA GLU A 409 40.27 11.26 -11.46
C GLU A 409 40.60 12.61 -10.80
N ASN A 410 39.62 13.51 -10.67
CA ASN A 410 39.81 14.77 -9.97
C ASN A 410 39.86 14.56 -8.45
N ASN A 411 40.48 15.47 -7.70
CA ASN A 411 40.53 15.44 -6.22
C ASN A 411 39.31 16.15 -5.59
N GLU A 412 38.13 16.04 -6.20
CA GLU A 412 36.90 16.70 -5.74
C GLU A 412 36.09 15.81 -4.78
N ASP A 413 34.88 16.25 -4.44
CA ASP A 413 34.01 15.62 -3.44
C ASP A 413 33.78 14.09 -3.64
N GLU A 414 33.79 13.39 -2.51
CA GLU A 414 33.70 11.94 -2.38
C GLU A 414 32.35 11.36 -2.84
N SER A 415 31.25 12.09 -2.63
CA SER A 415 29.89 11.65 -3.02
C SER A 415 29.73 11.64 -4.55
N THR A 416 30.38 12.60 -5.21
CA THR A 416 30.43 12.75 -6.66
C THR A 416 31.20 11.61 -7.32
N HIS A 417 32.39 11.25 -6.80
CA HIS A 417 33.21 10.16 -7.35
C HIS A 417 32.47 8.82 -7.34
N TRP A 418 31.78 8.52 -6.25
CA TRP A 418 30.97 7.31 -6.14
C TRP A 418 29.86 7.25 -7.19
N ARG A 419 29.12 8.34 -7.38
CA ARG A 419 28.00 8.35 -8.33
C ARG A 419 28.48 8.28 -9.78
N ALA A 420 29.63 8.88 -10.08
CA ALA A 420 30.29 8.73 -11.37
C ALA A 420 30.69 7.27 -11.62
N ALA A 421 31.27 6.60 -10.62
CA ALA A 421 31.60 5.17 -10.70
C ALA A 421 30.36 4.29 -10.91
N GLU A 422 29.27 4.56 -10.18
CA GLU A 422 27.99 3.87 -10.36
C GLU A 422 27.41 4.10 -11.76
N SER A 423 27.46 5.34 -12.24
CA SER A 423 26.92 5.74 -13.56
C SER A 423 27.72 5.11 -14.70
N LEU A 424 29.06 5.05 -14.59
CA LEU A 424 29.90 4.31 -15.54
C LEU A 424 29.52 2.83 -15.59
N GLY A 425 29.25 2.22 -14.44
CA GLY A 425 28.80 0.84 -14.35
C GLY A 425 27.47 0.56 -15.06
N LYS A 426 26.58 1.56 -15.15
CA LYS A 426 25.29 1.48 -15.87
C LYS A 426 25.40 1.76 -17.37
N ILE A 427 26.31 2.66 -17.76
CA ILE A 427 26.50 3.08 -19.17
C ILE A 427 27.01 1.93 -20.03
N ASP A 428 27.97 1.15 -19.52
CA ASP A 428 28.59 0.06 -20.26
C ASP A 428 29.09 -1.06 -19.32
N PRO A 429 28.18 -1.89 -18.77
CA PRO A 429 28.52 -2.98 -17.85
C PRO A 429 29.53 -3.95 -18.47
N GLY A 430 30.61 -4.24 -17.75
CA GLY A 430 31.67 -5.14 -18.23
C GLY A 430 32.66 -4.49 -19.20
N ASN A 431 32.55 -3.19 -19.49
CA ASN A 431 33.51 -2.49 -20.33
C ASN A 431 34.90 -2.51 -19.66
N PRO A 432 35.94 -3.06 -20.33
CA PRO A 432 37.30 -3.12 -19.79
C PRO A 432 37.89 -1.76 -19.42
N GLN A 433 37.50 -0.67 -20.11
CA GLN A 433 37.94 0.69 -19.79
C GLN A 433 37.33 1.20 -18.49
N VAL A 434 36.06 0.86 -18.21
CA VAL A 434 35.40 1.21 -16.95
C VAL A 434 36.01 0.41 -15.80
N ILE A 435 36.22 -0.89 -15.98
CA ILE A 435 36.87 -1.74 -14.97
C ILE A 435 38.30 -1.25 -14.72
N ALA A 436 39.08 -0.95 -15.77
CA ALA A 436 40.43 -0.43 -15.62
C ALA A 436 40.47 0.95 -14.94
N ALA A 437 39.48 1.81 -15.20
CA ALA A 437 39.35 3.11 -14.52
C ALA A 437 39.08 2.90 -13.02
N LEU A 438 38.12 2.05 -12.65
CA LEU A 438 37.81 1.76 -11.24
C LEU A 438 38.99 1.08 -10.51
N VAL A 439 39.74 0.21 -11.18
CA VAL A 439 40.99 -0.37 -10.63
C VAL A 439 42.02 0.72 -10.38
N LYS A 440 42.24 1.62 -11.35
CA LYS A 440 43.16 2.76 -11.16
C LYS A 440 42.74 3.66 -10.01
N VAL A 441 41.45 3.84 -9.77
CA VAL A 441 40.95 4.61 -8.62
C VAL A 441 41.41 3.97 -7.33
N ILE A 442 41.21 2.65 -7.19
CA ILE A 442 41.68 1.89 -6.02
C ILE A 442 43.20 2.05 -5.84
N GLU A 443 43.96 2.00 -6.93
CA GLU A 443 45.43 2.03 -6.87
C GLU A 443 46.02 3.42 -6.63
N ASN A 444 45.41 4.49 -7.14
CA ASN A 444 46.02 5.82 -7.20
C ASN A 444 45.47 6.82 -6.20
N THR A 445 44.23 6.65 -5.72
CA THR A 445 43.70 7.56 -4.69
C THR A 445 44.28 7.18 -3.33
N GLU A 446 44.60 8.17 -2.50
CA GLU A 446 44.90 7.96 -1.08
C GLU A 446 43.63 8.04 -0.23
N ASN A 447 42.50 8.47 -0.82
CA ASN A 447 41.22 8.60 -0.13
C ASN A 447 40.51 7.24 0.00
N GLU A 448 40.42 6.76 1.23
CA GLU A 448 39.88 5.45 1.55
C GLU A 448 38.38 5.32 1.23
N TYR A 449 37.59 6.36 1.43
CA TYR A 449 36.17 6.35 1.04
C TYR A 449 35.99 6.14 -0.48
N THR A 450 36.85 6.76 -1.29
CA THR A 450 36.83 6.61 -2.75
C THR A 450 37.27 5.20 -3.18
N ARG A 451 38.33 4.64 -2.54
CA ARG A 451 38.72 3.22 -2.75
C ARG A 451 37.58 2.27 -2.43
N LYS A 452 36.93 2.48 -1.29
CA LYS A 452 35.76 1.71 -0.81
C LYS A 452 34.64 1.70 -1.85
N ARG A 453 34.28 2.85 -2.43
CA ARG A 453 33.20 2.97 -3.42
C ARG A 453 33.58 2.40 -4.77
N ALA A 454 34.83 2.56 -5.20
CA ALA A 454 35.35 1.89 -6.38
C ALA A 454 35.33 0.36 -6.22
N ALA A 455 35.66 -0.14 -5.04
CA ALA A 455 35.57 -1.55 -4.69
C ALA A 455 34.12 -2.08 -4.78
N ASP A 456 33.15 -1.34 -4.23
CA ASP A 456 31.71 -1.68 -4.33
C ASP A 456 31.23 -1.75 -5.80
N SER A 457 31.63 -0.77 -6.62
CA SER A 457 31.29 -0.74 -8.05
C SER A 457 31.92 -1.91 -8.81
N LEU A 458 33.19 -2.23 -8.56
CA LEU A 458 33.84 -3.43 -9.10
C LEU A 458 33.10 -4.70 -8.67
N GLY A 459 32.61 -4.76 -7.43
CA GLY A 459 31.75 -5.83 -6.91
C GLY A 459 30.54 -6.13 -7.80
N LYS A 460 29.95 -5.08 -8.39
CA LYS A 460 28.72 -5.16 -9.20
C LYS A 460 28.98 -5.46 -10.68
N ILE A 461 30.03 -4.87 -11.26
CA ILE A 461 30.27 -4.93 -12.72
C ILE A 461 31.43 -5.82 -13.12
N GLY A 462 32.27 -6.21 -12.16
CA GLY A 462 33.49 -6.98 -12.36
C GLY A 462 33.30 -8.49 -12.18
N GLN A 463 32.08 -9.02 -12.38
CA GLN A 463 31.79 -10.44 -12.16
C GLN A 463 32.76 -11.34 -12.95
N GLY A 464 33.51 -12.17 -12.23
CA GLY A 464 34.55 -13.04 -12.79
C GLY A 464 35.73 -12.30 -13.47
N ASN A 465 35.86 -10.98 -13.32
CA ASN A 465 36.95 -10.22 -13.93
C ASN A 465 38.24 -10.37 -13.10
N PRO A 466 39.31 -10.96 -13.66
CA PRO A 466 40.53 -11.23 -12.90
C PRO A 466 41.24 -9.96 -12.39
N GLN A 467 41.15 -8.84 -13.12
CA GLN A 467 41.75 -7.58 -12.69
C GLN A 467 40.99 -6.97 -11.52
N ALA A 468 39.66 -7.07 -11.51
CA ALA A 468 38.84 -6.62 -10.39
C ALA A 468 39.12 -7.44 -9.12
N ILE A 469 39.17 -8.78 -9.24
CA ILE A 469 39.50 -9.68 -8.13
C ILE A 469 40.90 -9.38 -7.58
N ALA A 470 41.90 -9.27 -8.45
CA ALA A 470 43.27 -8.97 -8.03
C ALA A 470 43.38 -7.60 -7.34
N ALA A 471 42.69 -6.58 -7.86
CA ALA A 471 42.68 -5.24 -7.27
C ALA A 471 42.04 -5.24 -5.87
N LEU A 472 40.92 -5.95 -5.69
CA LEU A 472 40.25 -6.05 -4.38
C LEU A 472 41.05 -6.87 -3.37
N VAL A 473 41.68 -7.98 -3.78
CA VAL A 473 42.58 -8.75 -2.90
C VAL A 473 43.77 -7.88 -2.48
N LYS A 474 44.40 -7.19 -3.43
CA LYS A 474 45.50 -6.28 -3.15
C LYS A 474 45.07 -5.11 -2.26
N LEU A 475 43.84 -4.61 -2.42
CA LEU A 475 43.29 -3.57 -1.57
C LEU A 475 43.19 -4.04 -0.11
N ILE A 476 42.66 -5.24 0.12
CA ILE A 476 42.63 -5.89 1.44
C ILE A 476 44.04 -6.01 2.04
N GLU A 477 45.03 -6.40 1.24
CA GLU A 477 46.39 -6.62 1.74
C GLU A 477 47.15 -5.33 2.10
N ASN A 478 46.79 -4.18 1.53
CA ASN A 478 47.60 -2.96 1.60
C ASN A 478 46.90 -1.75 2.21
N THR A 479 45.59 -1.82 2.48
CA THR A 479 44.90 -0.74 3.20
C THR A 479 45.02 -0.93 4.70
N GLU A 480 45.32 0.16 5.40
CA GLU A 480 45.25 0.24 6.86
C GLU A 480 43.87 0.77 7.32
N ASP A 481 43.03 1.24 6.39
CA ASP A 481 41.68 1.72 6.68
C ASP A 481 40.70 0.57 6.78
N GLU A 482 40.18 0.40 7.99
CA GLU A 482 39.23 -0.64 8.37
C GLU A 482 37.96 -0.61 7.51
N SER A 483 37.46 0.57 7.11
CA SER A 483 36.23 0.72 6.32
C SER A 483 36.40 0.30 4.86
N THR A 484 37.57 0.56 4.27
CA THR A 484 37.93 0.10 2.94
C THR A 484 38.23 -1.38 2.94
N HIS A 485 38.97 -1.84 3.95
CA HIS A 485 39.29 -3.25 4.15
C HIS A 485 38.01 -4.08 4.23
N TRP A 486 37.06 -3.62 5.05
CA TRP A 486 35.70 -4.13 5.19
C TRP A 486 34.96 -4.26 3.85
N ARG A 487 34.86 -3.17 3.07
CA ARG A 487 34.10 -3.17 1.82
C ARG A 487 34.75 -4.01 0.72
N ALA A 488 36.08 -4.05 0.68
CA ALA A 488 36.80 -4.87 -0.27
C ALA A 488 36.52 -6.36 -0.05
N ALA A 489 36.48 -6.79 1.23
CA ALA A 489 36.07 -8.14 1.61
C ALA A 489 34.63 -8.47 1.17
N GLU A 490 33.68 -7.57 1.43
CA GLU A 490 32.29 -7.73 0.99
C GLU A 490 32.19 -7.83 -0.54
N SER A 491 32.92 -6.97 -1.26
CA SER A 491 32.91 -6.91 -2.72
C SER A 491 33.49 -8.18 -3.34
N LEU A 492 34.56 -8.74 -2.78
CA LEU A 492 35.11 -10.03 -3.21
C LEU A 492 34.09 -11.16 -3.07
N GLY A 493 33.35 -11.19 -1.96
CA GLY A 493 32.28 -12.16 -1.74
C GLY A 493 31.18 -12.11 -2.81
N LYS A 494 30.95 -10.95 -3.44
CA LYS A 494 29.97 -10.76 -4.52
C LYS A 494 30.52 -11.09 -5.91
N ILE A 495 31.80 -10.81 -6.19
CA ILE A 495 32.39 -10.98 -7.54
C ILE A 495 32.47 -12.44 -7.96
N ASP A 496 32.94 -13.31 -7.06
CA ASP A 496 33.16 -14.73 -7.35
C ASP A 496 33.09 -15.58 -6.06
N PRO A 497 31.88 -15.90 -5.56
CA PRO A 497 31.67 -16.62 -4.30
C PRO A 497 32.25 -18.05 -4.30
N GLY A 498 32.51 -18.65 -5.46
CA GLY A 498 33.08 -20.00 -5.54
C GLY A 498 34.60 -20.04 -5.50
N ASN A 499 35.26 -18.88 -5.44
CA ASN A 499 36.69 -18.80 -5.68
C ASN A 499 37.51 -19.15 -4.43
N PRO A 500 38.36 -20.20 -4.47
CA PRO A 500 39.21 -20.56 -3.35
C PRO A 500 40.15 -19.44 -2.91
N GLN A 501 40.53 -18.53 -3.81
CA GLN A 501 41.36 -17.36 -3.48
C GLN A 501 40.60 -16.34 -2.64
N VAL A 502 39.27 -16.20 -2.84
CA VAL A 502 38.42 -15.32 -2.03
C VAL A 502 38.25 -15.89 -0.62
N ILE A 503 37.97 -17.20 -0.49
CA ILE A 503 37.86 -17.87 0.81
C ILE A 503 39.17 -17.77 1.60
N ALA A 504 40.31 -18.06 0.95
CA ALA A 504 41.61 -17.98 1.60
C ALA A 504 41.95 -16.55 2.04
N ALA A 505 41.61 -15.54 1.25
CA ALA A 505 41.80 -14.14 1.62
C ALA A 505 40.97 -13.77 2.84
N LEU A 506 39.67 -14.11 2.88
CA LEU A 506 38.78 -13.79 4.00
C LEU A 506 39.15 -14.52 5.31
N VAL A 507 39.59 -15.78 5.23
CA VAL A 507 40.11 -16.50 6.42
C VAL A 507 41.38 -15.84 6.95
N LYS A 508 42.31 -15.47 6.07
CA LYS A 508 43.54 -14.76 6.45
C LYS A 508 43.24 -13.41 7.11
N VAL A 509 42.18 -12.72 6.68
CA VAL A 509 41.71 -11.50 7.32
C VAL A 509 41.28 -11.76 8.76
N ILE A 510 40.47 -12.79 9.01
CA ILE A 510 40.05 -13.15 10.39
C ILE A 510 41.25 -13.42 11.30
N GLU A 511 42.28 -14.09 10.77
CA GLU A 511 43.42 -14.52 11.58
C GLU A 511 44.41 -13.41 11.91
N ASN A 512 44.55 -12.40 11.05
CA ASN A 512 45.66 -11.44 11.13
C ASN A 512 45.23 -10.00 11.45
N THR A 513 43.95 -9.66 11.31
CA THR A 513 43.50 -8.31 11.64
C THR A 513 43.42 -8.14 13.17
N GLU A 514 43.97 -7.05 13.68
CA GLU A 514 43.73 -6.62 15.08
C GLU A 514 42.42 -5.81 15.18
N ASP A 515 41.89 -5.32 14.04
CA ASP A 515 40.61 -4.62 13.98
C ASP A 515 39.42 -5.60 14.02
N GLU A 516 38.60 -5.39 15.02
CA GLU A 516 37.42 -6.17 15.34
C GLU A 516 36.29 -5.97 14.33
N SER A 517 36.16 -4.77 13.73
CA SER A 517 35.13 -4.50 12.70
C SER A 517 35.38 -5.27 11.41
N THR A 518 36.64 -5.34 11.00
CA THR A 518 37.13 -6.09 9.85
C THR A 518 37.02 -7.59 10.09
N ARG A 519 37.41 -8.07 11.27
CA ARG A 519 37.27 -9.48 11.66
C ARG A 519 35.82 -9.92 11.60
N ARG A 520 34.91 -9.07 12.06
CA ARG A 520 33.47 -9.26 12.08
C ARG A 520 32.86 -9.43 10.67
N GLU A 521 33.24 -8.61 9.70
CA GLU A 521 32.68 -8.73 8.34
C GLU A 521 33.31 -9.86 7.54
N ALA A 522 34.58 -10.15 7.74
CA ALA A 522 35.18 -11.34 7.17
C ALA A 522 34.44 -12.60 7.66
N ALA A 523 34.04 -12.63 8.94
CA ALA A 523 33.18 -13.67 9.50
C ALA A 523 31.77 -13.70 8.88
N ASP A 524 31.13 -12.56 8.60
CA ASP A 524 29.82 -12.51 7.93
C ASP A 524 29.90 -12.91 6.44
N SER A 525 30.94 -12.45 5.74
CA SER A 525 31.20 -12.78 4.34
C SER A 525 31.46 -14.27 4.17
N LEU A 526 32.28 -14.88 5.02
CA LEU A 526 32.49 -16.34 5.01
C LEU A 526 31.19 -17.12 5.27
N GLY A 527 30.31 -16.61 6.13
CA GLY A 527 28.99 -17.19 6.37
C GLY A 527 28.06 -17.18 5.14
N LYS A 528 28.29 -16.30 4.16
CA LYS A 528 27.50 -16.17 2.92
C LYS A 528 28.05 -16.98 1.73
N ILE A 529 29.33 -17.39 1.78
CA ILE A 529 30.08 -17.87 0.62
C ILE A 529 30.03 -19.40 0.45
N ASP A 530 30.18 -20.17 1.54
CA ASP A 530 30.20 -21.64 1.46
C ASP A 530 29.74 -22.32 2.78
N PRO A 531 28.43 -22.63 2.94
CA PRO A 531 27.85 -23.19 4.17
C PRO A 531 28.33 -24.60 4.58
N GLY A 532 29.20 -25.24 3.80
CA GLY A 532 29.68 -26.59 4.09
C GLY A 532 31.15 -26.67 4.45
N ASN A 533 31.89 -25.56 4.41
CA ASN A 533 33.34 -25.60 4.50
C ASN A 533 33.83 -25.74 5.96
N PRO A 534 34.50 -26.84 6.32
CA PRO A 534 34.97 -27.05 7.69
C PRO A 534 35.98 -25.98 8.15
N GLN A 535 36.70 -25.34 7.22
CA GLN A 535 37.63 -24.26 7.55
C GLN A 535 36.89 -22.98 7.98
N VAL A 536 35.69 -22.73 7.43
CA VAL A 536 34.86 -21.58 7.82
C VAL A 536 34.27 -21.78 9.21
N ILE A 537 33.72 -22.96 9.48
CA ILE A 537 33.15 -23.29 10.80
C ILE A 537 34.24 -23.21 11.89
N ALA A 538 35.42 -23.77 11.64
CA ALA A 538 36.54 -23.70 12.58
C ALA A 538 37.04 -22.27 12.82
N ALA A 539 37.10 -21.44 11.77
CA ALA A 539 37.50 -20.04 11.89
C ALA A 539 36.50 -19.24 12.76
N LEU A 540 35.19 -19.44 12.58
CA LEU A 540 34.16 -18.75 13.35
C LEU A 540 34.12 -19.17 14.83
N PHE A 541 34.32 -20.46 15.15
CA PHE A 541 34.46 -20.89 16.54
C PHE A 541 35.68 -20.28 17.22
N LYS A 542 36.80 -20.21 16.50
CA LYS A 542 38.03 -19.59 17.02
C LYS A 542 37.83 -18.10 17.34
N VAL A 543 36.99 -17.41 16.57
CA VAL A 543 36.59 -16.02 16.84
C VAL A 543 35.72 -15.92 18.09
N ILE A 544 34.77 -16.84 18.31
CA ILE A 544 33.95 -16.86 19.54
C ILE A 544 34.81 -17.10 20.79
N GLU A 545 35.78 -18.01 20.70
CA GLU A 545 36.61 -18.44 21.84
C GLU A 545 37.71 -17.46 22.20
N ASN A 546 38.36 -16.81 21.22
CA ASN A 546 39.63 -16.11 21.42
C ASN A 546 39.54 -14.59 21.26
N THR A 547 38.38 -14.06 20.86
CA THR A 547 38.20 -12.62 20.75
C THR A 547 37.61 -12.07 22.04
N GLU A 548 38.21 -11.01 22.58
CA GLU A 548 37.66 -10.28 23.74
C GLU A 548 36.56 -9.29 23.32
N ASN A 549 36.58 -8.81 22.07
CA ASN A 549 35.54 -7.92 21.55
C ASN A 549 34.19 -8.62 21.40
N GLU A 550 33.20 -8.08 22.08
CA GLU A 550 31.89 -8.68 22.21
C GLU A 550 31.11 -8.67 20.87
N PHE A 551 31.24 -7.62 20.04
CA PHE A 551 30.53 -7.47 18.77
C PHE A 551 31.00 -8.47 17.72
N THR A 552 32.30 -8.76 17.71
CA THR A 552 32.89 -9.75 16.81
C THR A 552 32.46 -11.16 17.20
N ARG A 553 32.41 -11.46 18.50
CA ARG A 553 31.87 -12.73 19.02
C ARG A 553 30.40 -12.91 18.62
N LYS A 554 29.58 -11.87 18.78
CA LYS A 554 28.16 -11.86 18.35
C LYS A 554 28.03 -12.24 16.87
N ARG A 555 28.72 -11.54 15.96
CA ARG A 555 28.60 -11.82 14.53
C ARG A 555 29.14 -13.20 14.16
N ALA A 556 30.19 -13.68 14.81
CA ALA A 556 30.70 -15.03 14.56
C ALA A 556 29.68 -16.11 14.97
N ALA A 557 28.97 -15.92 16.09
CA ALA A 557 27.88 -16.78 16.53
C ALA A 557 26.68 -16.72 15.56
N GLU A 558 26.30 -15.52 15.11
CA GLU A 558 25.25 -15.34 14.08
C GLU A 558 25.63 -16.00 12.75
N SER A 559 26.88 -15.87 12.30
CA SER A 559 27.39 -16.53 11.10
C SER A 559 27.34 -18.05 11.23
N LEU A 560 27.71 -18.61 12.39
CA LEU A 560 27.55 -20.05 12.65
C LEU A 560 26.07 -20.47 12.59
N GLY A 561 25.17 -19.64 13.12
CA GLY A 561 23.72 -19.87 13.04
C GLY A 561 23.19 -19.87 11.59
N LYS A 562 23.73 -19.03 10.70
CA LYS A 562 23.37 -19.00 9.26
C LYS A 562 23.93 -20.19 8.47
N ILE A 563 25.09 -20.70 8.86
CA ILE A 563 25.80 -21.78 8.15
C ILE A 563 25.06 -23.13 8.30
N ASP A 564 24.56 -23.43 9.50
CA ASP A 564 23.86 -24.70 9.77
C ASP A 564 22.84 -24.58 10.94
N PRO A 565 21.65 -23.98 10.70
CA PRO A 565 20.60 -23.85 11.71
C PRO A 565 20.18 -25.21 12.25
N GLY A 566 20.17 -25.38 13.58
CA GLY A 566 19.79 -26.63 14.23
C GLY A 566 20.93 -27.64 14.45
N ASN A 567 22.18 -27.27 14.17
CA ASN A 567 23.32 -28.14 14.46
C ASN A 567 23.45 -28.40 15.98
N PRO A 568 23.32 -29.65 16.45
CA PRO A 568 23.35 -29.96 17.88
C PRO A 568 24.68 -29.60 18.56
N GLN A 569 25.77 -29.54 17.81
CA GLN A 569 27.08 -29.16 18.35
C GLN A 569 27.19 -27.65 18.59
N VAL A 570 26.57 -26.84 17.73
CA VAL A 570 26.49 -25.38 17.89
C VAL A 570 25.57 -25.05 19.08
N ILE A 571 24.40 -25.69 19.16
CA ILE A 571 23.42 -25.49 20.25
C ILE A 571 24.01 -25.89 21.61
N ALA A 572 24.61 -27.10 21.72
CA ALA A 572 25.21 -27.55 22.98
C ALA A 572 26.40 -26.69 23.42
N GLY A 573 27.16 -26.15 22.47
CA GLY A 573 28.25 -25.21 22.73
C GLY A 573 27.75 -23.92 23.37
N LEU A 574 26.68 -23.33 22.83
CA LEU A 574 26.10 -22.08 23.34
C LEU A 574 25.41 -22.26 24.70
N VAL A 575 24.64 -23.34 24.92
CA VAL A 575 24.02 -23.65 26.22
C VAL A 575 25.08 -23.76 27.32
N LYS A 576 26.19 -24.44 27.04
CA LYS A 576 27.29 -24.59 28.01
C LYS A 576 27.95 -23.25 28.36
N VAL A 577 27.96 -22.28 27.44
CA VAL A 577 28.49 -20.94 27.73
C VAL A 577 27.53 -20.16 28.64
N ILE A 578 26.20 -20.29 28.47
CA ILE A 578 25.19 -19.70 29.37
C ILE A 578 25.37 -20.22 30.81
N GLU A 579 25.58 -21.53 30.99
CA GLU A 579 25.67 -22.16 32.31
C GLU A 579 26.94 -21.81 33.11
N ASN A 580 28.02 -21.41 32.44
CA ASN A 580 29.35 -21.29 33.06
C ASN A 580 29.87 -19.85 33.12
N THR A 581 29.11 -18.86 32.63
CA THR A 581 29.47 -17.45 32.73
C THR A 581 28.77 -16.78 33.90
N GLU A 582 29.52 -16.06 34.74
CA GLU A 582 28.97 -15.21 35.81
C GLU A 582 28.76 -13.75 35.33
N ASN A 583 29.20 -13.43 34.11
CA ASN A 583 29.07 -12.10 33.53
C ASN A 583 27.69 -11.94 32.87
N GLU A 584 26.87 -11.04 33.42
CA GLU A 584 25.47 -10.80 33.00
C GLU A 584 25.34 -10.46 31.50
N PHE A 585 26.32 -9.75 30.92
CA PHE A 585 26.33 -9.38 29.51
C PHE A 585 26.64 -10.55 28.57
N THR A 586 27.61 -11.39 28.96
CA THR A 586 27.93 -12.64 28.26
C THR A 586 26.76 -13.61 28.36
N HIS A 587 26.07 -13.61 29.50
CA HIS A 587 24.86 -14.41 29.73
C HIS A 587 23.73 -13.96 28.79
N TRP A 588 23.46 -12.66 28.67
CA TRP A 588 22.52 -12.10 27.71
C TRP A 588 22.86 -12.47 26.26
N ARG A 589 24.09 -12.17 25.77
CA ARG A 589 24.49 -12.40 24.37
C ARG A 589 24.40 -13.86 23.94
N THR A 590 24.74 -14.76 24.85
CA THR A 590 24.70 -16.19 24.56
C THR A 590 23.26 -16.69 24.50
N ALA A 591 22.38 -16.17 25.37
CA ALA A 591 20.95 -16.44 25.31
C ALA A 591 20.28 -15.86 24.04
N ASP A 592 20.63 -14.63 23.64
CA ASP A 592 20.19 -14.00 22.38
C ASP A 592 20.59 -14.84 21.16
N SER A 593 21.87 -15.24 21.08
CA SER A 593 22.37 -16.07 19.98
C SER A 593 21.71 -17.45 19.93
N LEU A 594 21.48 -18.05 21.10
CA LEU A 594 20.77 -19.33 21.21
C LEU A 594 19.32 -19.20 20.75
N GLY A 595 18.63 -18.14 21.15
CA GLY A 595 17.26 -17.87 20.71
C GLY A 595 17.15 -17.58 19.21
N LYS A 596 18.20 -17.06 18.56
CA LYS A 596 18.26 -16.92 17.10
C LYS A 596 18.50 -18.24 16.35
N ILE A 597 19.25 -19.15 16.97
CA ILE A 597 19.57 -20.48 16.40
C ILE A 597 18.45 -21.49 16.63
N ASP A 598 17.75 -21.35 17.75
CA ASP A 598 16.61 -22.16 18.16
C ASP A 598 15.50 -21.22 18.70
N PRO A 599 14.73 -20.55 17.82
CA PRO A 599 13.64 -19.66 18.22
C PRO A 599 12.64 -20.37 19.13
N GLY A 600 12.33 -19.75 20.27
CA GLY A 600 11.50 -20.35 21.30
C GLY A 600 12.26 -21.28 22.27
N ASN A 601 13.59 -21.35 22.20
CA ASN A 601 14.39 -22.16 23.12
C ASN A 601 14.07 -21.78 24.59
N PRO A 602 13.54 -22.71 25.40
CA PRO A 602 13.11 -22.39 26.76
C PRO A 602 14.25 -21.95 27.69
N GLN A 603 15.49 -22.39 27.43
CA GLN A 603 16.66 -22.02 28.24
C GLN A 603 17.11 -20.60 27.91
N ALA A 604 17.07 -20.20 26.64
CA ALA A 604 17.32 -18.82 26.22
C ALA A 604 16.28 -17.87 26.82
N ILE A 605 14.98 -18.19 26.69
CA ILE A 605 13.89 -17.37 27.23
C ILE A 605 13.98 -17.25 28.76
N ALA A 606 14.17 -18.37 29.46
CA ALA A 606 14.27 -18.35 30.93
C ALA A 606 15.49 -17.56 31.41
N ALA A 607 16.63 -17.65 30.70
CA ALA A 607 17.83 -16.89 31.01
C ALA A 607 17.61 -15.37 30.86
N LEU A 608 16.94 -14.93 29.79
CA LEU A 608 16.66 -13.52 29.53
C LEU A 608 15.59 -12.94 30.47
N VAL A 609 14.50 -13.68 30.74
CA VAL A 609 13.48 -13.25 31.73
C VAL A 609 14.10 -13.10 33.11
N LYS A 610 14.94 -14.06 33.51
CA LYS A 610 15.65 -14.00 34.79
C LYS A 610 16.61 -12.81 34.87
N LEU A 611 17.24 -12.42 33.76
CA LEU A 611 18.08 -11.22 33.70
C LEU A 611 17.25 -9.97 34.00
N ILE A 612 16.11 -9.77 33.31
CA ILE A 612 15.20 -8.64 33.57
C ILE A 612 14.77 -8.55 35.04
N GLU A 613 14.45 -9.70 35.65
CA GLU A 613 13.93 -9.75 37.01
C GLU A 613 14.97 -9.51 38.11
N ASN A 614 16.24 -9.88 37.89
CA ASN A 614 17.23 -9.96 38.96
C ASN A 614 18.39 -8.96 38.84
N THR A 615 18.65 -8.41 37.66
CA THR A 615 19.66 -7.35 37.53
C THR A 615 19.10 -6.02 38.05
N GLU A 616 19.97 -5.19 38.60
CA GLU A 616 19.68 -3.77 38.87
C GLU A 616 20.24 -2.86 37.76
N ASP A 617 20.96 -3.43 36.79
CA ASP A 617 21.55 -2.72 35.66
C ASP A 617 20.51 -2.52 34.54
N GLU A 618 20.09 -1.27 34.36
CA GLU A 618 19.07 -0.92 33.37
C GLU A 618 19.54 -1.15 31.92
N ASP A 619 20.84 -1.03 31.61
CA ASP A 619 21.37 -1.33 30.28
C ASP A 619 21.16 -2.83 29.95
N ILE A 620 21.31 -3.69 30.97
CA ILE A 620 21.12 -5.13 30.83
C ILE A 620 19.64 -5.49 30.76
N ARG A 621 18.76 -4.81 31.51
CA ARG A 621 17.31 -4.98 31.35
C ARG A 621 16.84 -4.58 29.95
N TRP A 622 17.36 -3.46 29.44
CA TRP A 622 17.08 -2.97 28.09
C TRP A 622 17.47 -3.99 27.02
N LEU A 623 18.70 -4.51 27.08
CA LEU A 623 19.20 -5.52 26.15
C LEU A 623 18.42 -6.84 26.25
N ALA A 624 18.09 -7.27 27.46
CA ALA A 624 17.30 -8.48 27.66
C ALA A 624 15.86 -8.32 27.16
N ALA A 625 15.26 -7.14 27.29
CA ALA A 625 13.96 -6.83 26.71
C ALA A 625 13.98 -6.90 25.18
N GLU A 626 14.98 -6.30 24.53
CA GLU A 626 15.19 -6.38 23.07
C GLU A 626 15.24 -7.83 22.59
N SER A 627 16.12 -8.65 23.17
CA SER A 627 16.27 -10.05 22.76
C SER A 627 15.01 -10.87 23.00
N LEU A 628 14.25 -10.58 24.06
CA LEU A 628 12.98 -11.24 24.32
C LEU A 628 11.90 -10.87 23.30
N GLY A 629 11.92 -9.64 22.75
CA GLY A 629 11.12 -9.22 21.61
C GLY A 629 11.38 -10.09 20.37
N GLU A 630 12.64 -10.42 20.10
CA GLU A 630 12.99 -11.20 18.92
C GLU A 630 12.66 -12.70 19.04
N ILE A 631 12.81 -13.29 20.25
CA ILE A 631 12.76 -14.76 20.43
C ILE A 631 11.52 -15.26 21.17
N GLY A 632 10.75 -14.35 21.77
CA GLY A 632 9.66 -14.65 22.71
C GLY A 632 8.26 -14.67 22.10
N GLN A 633 8.13 -14.83 20.78
CA GLN A 633 6.86 -14.68 20.05
C GLN A 633 5.73 -15.52 20.68
N GLY A 634 4.66 -14.83 21.12
CA GLY A 634 3.50 -15.46 21.74
C GLY A 634 3.75 -16.14 23.09
N ASN A 635 4.93 -15.99 23.70
CA ASN A 635 5.25 -16.59 24.99
C ASN A 635 4.64 -15.77 26.14
N PRO A 636 3.68 -16.31 26.92
CA PRO A 636 3.02 -15.55 27.98
C PRO A 636 3.96 -15.11 29.11
N GLN A 637 5.03 -15.88 29.36
CA GLN A 637 6.02 -15.53 30.39
C GLN A 637 6.83 -14.30 29.98
N VAL A 638 7.13 -14.17 28.68
CA VAL A 638 7.85 -13.00 28.15
C VAL A 638 6.97 -11.76 28.21
N ILE A 639 5.72 -11.87 27.75
CA ILE A 639 4.74 -10.77 27.80
C ILE A 639 4.53 -10.29 29.23
N ALA A 640 4.35 -11.20 30.19
CA ALA A 640 4.21 -10.85 31.59
C ALA A 640 5.46 -10.16 32.16
N ALA A 641 6.66 -10.61 31.79
CA ALA A 641 7.92 -10.00 32.22
C ALA A 641 8.10 -8.59 31.66
N LEU A 642 7.81 -8.36 30.38
CA LEU A 642 7.90 -7.04 29.74
C LEU A 642 6.85 -6.07 30.27
N VAL A 643 5.59 -6.50 30.45
CA VAL A 643 4.54 -5.66 31.08
C VAL A 643 4.96 -5.25 32.49
N LYS A 644 5.49 -6.19 33.28
CA LYS A 644 5.99 -5.91 34.63
C LYS A 644 7.21 -5.00 34.61
N LEU A 645 8.08 -5.11 33.61
CA LEU A 645 9.23 -4.21 33.45
C LEU A 645 8.75 -2.77 33.22
N ILE A 646 7.78 -2.56 32.32
CA ILE A 646 7.19 -1.24 32.05
C ILE A 646 6.57 -0.61 33.32
N GLU A 647 5.92 -1.43 34.15
CA GLU A 647 5.29 -0.95 35.40
C GLU A 647 6.30 -0.56 36.49
N ASN A 648 7.49 -1.19 36.53
CA ASN A 648 8.39 -1.11 37.68
C ASN A 648 9.74 -0.43 37.43
N THR A 649 10.20 -0.28 36.19
CA THR A 649 11.46 0.44 35.92
C THR A 649 11.28 1.95 36.06
N GLU A 650 12.23 2.64 36.69
CA GLU A 650 12.28 4.11 36.70
C GLU A 650 13.02 4.68 35.47
N ASP A 651 13.66 3.81 34.68
CA ASP A 651 14.43 4.17 33.49
C ASP A 651 13.54 4.23 32.24
N GLU A 652 13.53 5.39 31.59
CA GLU A 652 12.65 5.68 30.46
C GLU A 652 13.07 4.92 29.18
N ASP A 653 14.38 4.71 28.97
CA ASP A 653 14.89 4.00 27.78
C ASP A 653 14.54 2.51 27.86
N THR A 654 14.68 1.91 29.04
CA THR A 654 14.30 0.51 29.34
C THR A 654 12.81 0.31 29.22
N ARG A 655 12.02 1.25 29.76
CA ARG A 655 10.55 1.25 29.62
C ARG A 655 10.13 1.30 28.16
N LYS A 656 10.74 2.19 27.38
CA LYS A 656 10.50 2.32 25.95
C LYS A 656 10.78 1.02 25.21
N ARG A 657 11.97 0.44 25.41
CA ARG A 657 12.33 -0.82 24.74
C ARG A 657 11.40 -1.97 25.12
N ALA A 658 10.98 -2.06 26.38
CA ALA A 658 10.02 -3.07 26.78
C ALA A 658 8.66 -2.92 26.07
N ALA A 659 8.21 -1.69 25.79
CA ALA A 659 7.01 -1.43 25.00
C ALA A 659 7.19 -1.81 23.52
N GLU A 660 8.31 -1.43 22.89
CA GLU A 660 8.68 -1.84 21.52
C GLU A 660 8.75 -3.38 21.38
N SER A 661 9.33 -4.07 22.37
CA SER A 661 9.41 -5.53 22.36
C SER A 661 8.05 -6.20 22.58
N LEU A 662 7.13 -5.57 23.34
CA LEU A 662 5.73 -6.04 23.43
C LEU A 662 4.98 -5.87 22.12
N GLU A 663 5.29 -4.84 21.34
CA GLU A 663 4.77 -4.68 19.99
C GLU A 663 5.16 -5.86 19.09
N GLU A 664 6.43 -6.27 19.11
CA GLU A 664 6.95 -7.36 18.28
C GLU A 664 6.33 -8.73 18.61
N ILE A 665 6.14 -9.05 19.90
CA ILE A 665 5.71 -10.39 20.35
C ILE A 665 4.24 -10.50 20.75
N GLY A 666 3.60 -9.34 20.98
CA GLY A 666 2.29 -9.22 21.58
C GLY A 666 1.15 -9.06 20.59
N GLN A 667 1.40 -9.18 19.28
CA GLN A 667 0.35 -9.04 18.25
C GLN A 667 -0.90 -9.87 18.58
N GLY A 668 -2.04 -9.19 18.72
CA GLY A 668 -3.31 -9.81 19.09
C GLY A 668 -3.38 -10.45 20.49
N ASN A 669 -2.39 -10.22 21.37
CA ASN A 669 -2.39 -10.76 22.73
C ASN A 669 -3.15 -9.84 23.70
N PRO A 670 -4.27 -10.28 24.31
CA PRO A 670 -5.09 -9.45 25.19
C PRO A 670 -4.35 -8.94 26.43
N GLN A 671 -3.33 -9.65 26.93
CA GLN A 671 -2.56 -9.23 28.09
C GLN A 671 -1.58 -8.11 27.77
N ALA A 672 -0.98 -8.12 26.58
CA ALA A 672 -0.14 -7.02 26.11
C ALA A 672 -0.97 -5.74 25.92
N ILE A 673 -2.14 -5.87 25.28
CA ILE A 673 -3.09 -4.76 25.06
C ILE A 673 -3.57 -4.18 26.40
N ALA A 674 -4.04 -5.02 27.32
CA ALA A 674 -4.51 -4.57 28.63
C ALA A 674 -3.38 -3.92 29.45
N GLY A 675 -2.16 -4.44 29.36
CA GLY A 675 -0.97 -3.87 30.02
C GLY A 675 -0.65 -2.47 29.52
N LEU A 676 -0.57 -2.28 28.20
CA LEU A 676 -0.26 -0.99 27.59
C LEU A 676 -1.39 0.04 27.76
N VAL A 677 -2.67 -0.36 27.69
CA VAL A 677 -3.80 0.52 28.01
C VAL A 677 -3.73 1.02 29.46
N LYS A 678 -3.38 0.13 30.40
CA LYS A 678 -3.21 0.50 31.81
C LYS A 678 -2.04 1.47 32.00
N VAL A 679 -0.97 1.36 31.21
CA VAL A 679 0.14 2.31 31.21
C VAL A 679 -0.33 3.68 30.76
N ILE A 680 -1.13 3.76 29.69
CA ILE A 680 -1.74 5.01 29.20
C ILE A 680 -2.59 5.67 30.29
N GLU A 681 -3.42 4.89 30.99
CA GLU A 681 -4.36 5.42 31.99
C GLU A 681 -3.69 5.87 33.29
N ASN A 682 -2.55 5.29 33.67
CA ASN A 682 -1.96 5.51 35.00
C ASN A 682 -0.64 6.30 34.99
N THR A 683 -0.03 6.54 33.82
CA THR A 683 1.19 7.33 33.75
C THR A 683 0.89 8.83 33.76
N GLU A 684 1.62 9.59 34.57
CA GLU A 684 1.65 11.07 34.51
C GLU A 684 2.64 11.57 33.45
N ASN A 685 3.53 10.70 32.95
CA ASN A 685 4.51 11.05 31.94
C ASN A 685 3.89 10.96 30.53
N GLU A 686 3.76 12.12 29.87
CA GLU A 686 3.22 12.25 28.50
C GLU A 686 4.04 11.45 27.46
N PHE A 687 5.37 11.36 27.60
CA PHE A 687 6.23 10.57 26.71
C PHE A 687 5.91 9.07 26.80
N THR A 688 5.81 8.54 28.03
CA THR A 688 5.40 7.14 28.25
C THR A 688 4.00 6.87 27.73
N ARG A 689 3.08 7.84 27.90
CA ARG A 689 1.69 7.74 27.44
C ARG A 689 1.62 7.63 25.92
N TRP A 690 2.39 8.45 25.21
CA TRP A 690 2.51 8.37 23.75
C TRP A 690 3.17 7.05 23.30
N GLN A 691 4.27 6.62 23.92
CA GLN A 691 4.96 5.39 23.49
C GLN A 691 4.06 4.16 23.64
N ALA A 692 3.30 4.06 24.73
CA ALA A 692 2.32 2.99 24.91
C ALA A 692 1.18 3.07 23.88
N ALA A 693 0.77 4.28 23.49
CA ALA A 693 -0.19 4.51 22.41
C ALA A 693 0.33 4.06 21.03
N GLU A 694 1.60 4.31 20.73
CA GLU A 694 2.27 3.85 19.50
C GLU A 694 2.42 2.33 19.48
N SER A 695 2.82 1.68 20.59
CA SER A 695 2.89 0.21 20.62
C SER A 695 1.51 -0.44 20.52
N LEU A 696 0.45 0.17 21.06
CA LEU A 696 -0.92 -0.31 20.91
C LEU A 696 -1.41 -0.26 19.45
N GLU A 697 -1.02 0.78 18.70
CA GLU A 697 -1.30 0.91 17.27
C GLU A 697 -0.79 -0.30 16.48
N GLU A 698 0.44 -0.76 16.75
CA GLU A 698 1.12 -1.82 15.98
C GLU A 698 0.72 -3.24 16.43
N ILE A 699 0.27 -3.42 17.68
CA ILE A 699 -0.13 -4.73 18.23
C ILE A 699 -1.46 -5.23 17.65
N ASP A 700 -2.46 -4.37 17.65
CA ASP A 700 -3.81 -4.71 17.18
C ASP A 700 -4.55 -3.42 16.79
N PRO A 701 -4.25 -2.85 15.61
CA PRO A 701 -4.88 -1.62 15.13
C PRO A 701 -6.40 -1.76 14.93
N GLY A 702 -6.94 -2.99 14.93
CA GLY A 702 -8.37 -3.26 14.87
C GLY A 702 -9.08 -3.26 16.22
N ASN A 703 -8.32 -3.19 17.33
CA ASN A 703 -8.90 -3.43 18.64
C ASN A 703 -9.69 -2.21 19.16
N PRO A 704 -10.98 -2.37 19.51
CA PRO A 704 -11.77 -1.27 20.09
C PRO A 704 -11.16 -0.67 21.37
N GLN A 705 -10.40 -1.44 22.15
CA GLN A 705 -9.73 -0.95 23.37
C GLN A 705 -8.54 -0.04 23.04
N VAL A 706 -7.80 -0.34 21.98
CA VAL A 706 -6.71 0.50 21.46
C VAL A 706 -7.29 1.84 21.02
N ILE A 707 -8.33 1.78 20.19
CA ILE A 707 -9.02 2.97 19.64
C ILE A 707 -9.56 3.84 20.76
N GLY A 708 -10.29 3.25 21.71
CA GLY A 708 -10.82 3.97 22.86
C GLY A 708 -9.72 4.58 23.73
N GLY A 709 -8.59 3.90 23.90
CA GLY A 709 -7.41 4.43 24.61
C GLY A 709 -6.85 5.68 23.93
N LEU A 710 -6.61 5.62 22.62
CA LEU A 710 -6.06 6.74 21.84
C LEU A 710 -7.01 7.93 21.78
N VAL A 711 -8.31 7.69 21.60
CA VAL A 711 -9.33 8.75 21.63
C VAL A 711 -9.35 9.44 23.01
N LYS A 712 -9.23 8.70 24.10
CA LYS A 712 -9.11 9.33 25.44
C LYS A 712 -7.84 10.16 25.55
N VAL A 713 -6.70 9.71 25.03
CA VAL A 713 -5.44 10.48 25.13
C VAL A 713 -5.55 11.79 24.35
N ILE A 714 -6.02 11.75 23.09
CA ILE A 714 -6.10 12.94 22.26
C ILE A 714 -7.11 13.96 22.79
N GLU A 715 -8.16 13.51 23.49
CA GLU A 715 -9.17 14.38 24.10
C GLU A 715 -8.74 15.01 25.43
N ASN A 716 -7.86 14.34 26.19
CA ASN A 716 -7.50 14.78 27.55
C ASN A 716 -6.07 15.33 27.66
N THR A 717 -5.22 15.17 26.65
CA THR A 717 -3.84 15.67 26.71
C THR A 717 -3.79 17.19 26.50
N GLU A 718 -3.08 17.86 27.40
CA GLU A 718 -2.70 19.27 27.27
C GLU A 718 -1.38 19.42 26.49
N ASP A 719 -0.66 18.31 26.25
CA ASP A 719 0.61 18.29 25.53
C ASP A 719 0.38 18.21 24.02
N GLU A 720 0.82 19.24 23.31
CA GLU A 720 0.65 19.33 21.85
C GLU A 720 1.45 18.25 21.11
N ASP A 721 2.61 17.83 21.66
CA ASP A 721 3.43 16.77 21.07
C ASP A 721 2.71 15.42 21.08
N THR A 722 2.11 15.09 22.21
CA THR A 722 1.26 13.91 22.39
C THR A 722 0.04 13.99 21.48
N ARG A 723 -0.60 15.16 21.37
CA ARG A 723 -1.80 15.34 20.54
C ARG A 723 -1.55 15.04 19.07
N TRP A 724 -0.49 15.58 18.47
CA TRP A 724 -0.22 15.34 17.04
C TRP A 724 0.23 13.91 16.78
N ARG A 725 1.00 13.29 17.69
CA ARG A 725 1.44 11.90 17.57
C ARG A 725 0.26 10.93 17.62
N VAL A 726 -0.67 11.13 18.57
CA VAL A 726 -1.88 10.32 18.66
C VAL A 726 -2.80 10.55 17.45
N ALA A 727 -2.87 11.77 16.92
CA ALA A 727 -3.59 12.02 15.67
C ALA A 727 -3.01 11.18 14.51
N ALA A 728 -1.68 11.11 14.41
CA ALA A 728 -1.00 10.30 13.42
C ALA A 728 -1.26 8.80 13.60
N SER A 729 -1.25 8.30 14.85
CA SER A 729 -1.56 6.90 15.16
C SER A 729 -3.00 6.53 14.80
N LEU A 730 -3.97 7.38 15.14
CA LEU A 730 -5.38 7.20 14.75
C LEU A 730 -5.54 7.10 13.22
N GLY A 731 -4.66 7.73 12.45
CA GLY A 731 -4.63 7.66 10.99
C GLY A 731 -4.20 6.33 10.39
N LYS A 732 -3.63 5.43 11.20
CA LYS A 732 -3.10 4.12 10.78
C LYS A 732 -3.92 2.95 11.33
N ILE A 733 -4.91 3.25 12.17
CA ILE A 733 -5.76 2.30 12.90
C ILE A 733 -7.08 2.09 12.15
N ASP A 734 -7.73 0.93 12.38
CA ASP A 734 -8.96 0.42 11.74
C ASP A 734 -9.67 1.42 10.79
N PRO A 735 -9.39 1.35 9.47
CA PRO A 735 -9.97 2.26 8.49
C PRO A 735 -11.50 2.24 8.52
N GLY A 736 -12.08 3.36 8.92
CA GLY A 736 -13.52 3.58 8.99
C GLY A 736 -14.07 3.62 10.41
N ASN A 737 -13.22 3.52 11.43
CA ASN A 737 -13.66 3.61 12.81
C ASN A 737 -14.33 4.97 13.12
N PRO A 738 -15.60 4.99 13.56
CA PRO A 738 -16.33 6.23 13.82
C PRO A 738 -15.74 7.10 14.94
N GLN A 739 -15.19 6.48 15.99
CA GLN A 739 -14.62 7.21 17.14
C GLN A 739 -13.33 7.93 16.75
N ALA A 740 -12.46 7.25 15.98
CA ALA A 740 -11.27 7.86 15.42
C ALA A 740 -11.61 9.04 14.49
N ILE A 741 -12.59 8.86 13.59
CA ILE A 741 -13.08 9.92 12.69
C ILE A 741 -13.57 11.14 13.50
N ALA A 742 -14.41 10.92 14.51
CA ALA A 742 -14.95 11.99 15.34
C ALA A 742 -13.85 12.75 16.09
N ALA A 743 -12.90 12.02 16.70
CA ALA A 743 -11.78 12.61 17.41
C ALA A 743 -10.90 13.48 16.51
N LEU A 744 -10.56 12.99 15.31
CA LEU A 744 -9.75 13.73 14.34
C LEU A 744 -10.47 14.98 13.82
N VAL A 745 -11.77 14.91 13.53
CA VAL A 745 -12.58 16.09 13.14
C VAL A 745 -12.53 17.15 14.25
N LYS A 746 -12.73 16.74 15.51
CA LYS A 746 -12.69 17.63 16.66
C LYS A 746 -11.32 18.30 16.84
N VAL A 747 -10.23 17.57 16.58
CA VAL A 747 -8.87 18.14 16.60
C VAL A 747 -8.71 19.19 15.50
N ILE A 748 -9.19 18.91 14.28
CA ILE A 748 -9.09 19.85 13.16
C ILE A 748 -9.81 21.18 13.48
N GLU A 749 -10.97 21.11 14.13
CA GLU A 749 -11.80 22.27 14.43
C GLU A 749 -11.30 23.12 15.61
N ASN A 750 -10.73 22.48 16.64
CA ASN A 750 -10.53 23.11 17.95
C ASN A 750 -9.08 23.33 18.35
N THR A 751 -8.11 22.63 17.75
CA THR A 751 -6.70 22.86 18.09
C THR A 751 -6.27 24.25 17.62
N GLU A 752 -5.33 24.90 18.32
CA GLU A 752 -4.63 26.08 17.82
C GLU A 752 -3.32 25.69 17.08
N ASP A 753 -2.79 24.50 17.39
CA ASP A 753 -1.54 24.00 16.83
C ASP A 753 -1.68 23.63 15.34
N GLY A 754 -0.78 24.19 14.52
CA GLY A 754 -0.77 23.98 13.08
C GLY A 754 -0.42 22.54 12.66
N LEU A 755 0.52 21.91 13.37
CA LEU A 755 1.04 20.58 13.07
C LEU A 755 0.02 19.49 13.43
N ALA A 756 -0.58 19.59 14.61
CA ALA A 756 -1.66 18.71 15.06
C ALA A 756 -2.86 18.77 14.11
N ARG A 757 -3.23 19.98 13.66
CA ARG A 757 -4.32 20.15 12.68
C ARG A 757 -4.01 19.48 11.35
N TRP A 758 -2.83 19.74 10.80
CA TRP A 758 -2.38 19.16 9.53
C TRP A 758 -2.32 17.63 9.60
N LEU A 759 -1.73 17.07 10.66
CA LEU A 759 -1.67 15.62 10.84
C LEU A 759 -3.04 14.99 11.07
N ALA A 760 -3.94 15.65 11.79
CA ALA A 760 -5.31 15.17 11.95
C ALA A 760 -6.06 15.16 10.61
N ALA A 761 -5.89 16.19 9.78
CA ALA A 761 -6.45 16.26 8.43
C ALA A 761 -5.87 15.17 7.49
N GLU A 762 -4.57 14.93 7.54
CA GLU A 762 -3.92 13.83 6.81
C GLU A 762 -4.44 12.46 7.25
N SER A 763 -4.53 12.25 8.56
CA SER A 763 -4.96 10.99 9.18
C SER A 763 -6.42 10.71 8.87
N LEU A 764 -7.27 11.74 8.95
CA LEU A 764 -8.69 11.63 8.59
C LEU A 764 -8.85 11.20 7.13
N GLN A 765 -8.07 11.76 6.19
CA GLN A 765 -8.13 11.37 4.78
C GLN A 765 -7.74 9.90 4.54
N LYS A 766 -6.93 9.29 5.41
CA LYS A 766 -6.47 7.90 5.30
C LYS A 766 -7.49 6.89 5.82
N ILE A 767 -8.26 7.25 6.85
CA ILE A 767 -9.20 6.31 7.51
C ILE A 767 -10.62 6.34 6.94
N LEU A 768 -10.98 7.28 6.06
CA LEU A 768 -12.32 7.31 5.46
C LEU A 768 -12.47 6.20 4.39
N THR A 769 -13.42 5.29 4.59
CA THR A 769 -13.61 4.11 3.73
C THR A 769 -14.98 4.05 3.04
N THR A 770 -16.01 4.67 3.61
CA THR A 770 -17.40 4.55 3.09
C THR A 770 -18.00 5.90 2.69
N PRO A 771 -18.89 5.95 1.68
CA PRO A 771 -19.61 7.18 1.31
C PRO A 771 -20.29 7.86 2.49
N LYS A 772 -20.87 7.09 3.43
CA LYS A 772 -21.51 7.63 4.63
C LYS A 772 -20.52 8.42 5.51
N GLN A 773 -19.30 7.93 5.69
CA GLN A 773 -18.27 8.62 6.47
C GLN A 773 -17.81 9.89 5.76
N TYR A 774 -17.55 9.83 4.45
CA TYR A 774 -17.22 11.01 3.64
C TYR A 774 -18.30 12.09 3.77
N ALA A 775 -19.59 11.71 3.65
CA ALA A 775 -20.71 12.62 3.81
C ALA A 775 -20.77 13.24 5.21
N GLY A 776 -20.51 12.44 6.26
CA GLY A 776 -20.44 12.94 7.65
C GLY A 776 -19.35 13.99 7.85
N VAL A 777 -18.15 13.75 7.29
CA VAL A 777 -17.04 14.71 7.33
C VAL A 777 -17.35 15.98 6.54
N VAL A 778 -18.05 15.87 5.39
CA VAL A 778 -18.51 17.04 4.63
C VAL A 778 -19.42 17.91 5.48
N SER A 779 -20.42 17.32 6.13
CA SER A 779 -21.34 18.07 6.99
C SER A 779 -20.65 18.71 8.20
N ALA A 780 -19.62 18.07 8.76
CA ALA A 780 -18.89 18.59 9.91
C ALA A 780 -17.97 19.76 9.54
N LEU A 781 -17.20 19.65 8.45
CA LEU A 781 -16.14 20.63 8.15
C LEU A 781 -16.57 21.78 7.23
N LYS A 782 -17.77 21.75 6.62
CA LYS A 782 -18.19 22.76 5.64
C LYS A 782 -18.13 24.20 6.13
N ASP A 783 -18.46 24.44 7.40
CA ASP A 783 -18.50 25.80 7.98
C ASP A 783 -17.08 26.39 8.16
N SER A 784 -16.06 25.53 8.15
CA SER A 784 -14.65 25.94 8.15
C SER A 784 -14.20 26.53 6.80
N LEU A 785 -15.04 26.47 5.75
CA LEU A 785 -14.76 27.07 4.44
C LEU A 785 -15.49 28.41 4.19
N SER A 786 -15.80 29.15 5.24
CA SER A 786 -16.38 30.49 5.12
C SER A 786 -15.34 31.57 4.80
N ASP A 787 -15.79 32.68 4.22
CA ASP A 787 -14.94 33.86 3.97
C ASP A 787 -14.31 34.40 5.26
N GLU A 788 -15.01 34.28 6.40
CA GLU A 788 -14.49 34.68 7.70
C GLU A 788 -13.29 33.84 8.13
N VAL A 789 -13.39 32.51 8.02
CA VAL A 789 -12.28 31.61 8.34
C VAL A 789 -11.13 31.81 7.35
N TYR A 790 -11.41 32.02 6.07
CA TYR A 790 -10.38 32.32 5.07
C TYR A 790 -9.52 33.54 5.45
N GLN A 791 -10.15 34.60 5.97
CA GLN A 791 -9.43 35.83 6.35
C GLN A 791 -8.76 35.73 7.72
N ASN A 792 -9.36 35.03 8.69
CA ASN A 792 -8.90 35.01 10.08
C ASN A 792 -7.99 33.81 10.41
N ASP A 793 -8.21 32.65 9.79
CA ASP A 793 -7.46 31.41 9.98
C ASP A 793 -7.35 30.61 8.67
N PHE A 794 -6.53 31.13 7.75
CA PHE A 794 -6.29 30.50 6.46
C PHE A 794 -5.73 29.07 6.57
N ARG A 795 -5.01 28.73 7.66
CA ARG A 795 -4.48 27.37 7.86
C ARG A 795 -5.61 26.38 8.09
N ARG A 796 -6.57 26.71 8.95
CA ARG A 796 -7.79 25.90 9.12
C ARG A 796 -8.56 25.77 7.83
N PHE A 797 -8.74 26.87 7.08
CA PHE A 797 -9.39 26.85 5.78
C PHE A 797 -8.71 25.86 4.82
N ASP A 798 -7.39 25.97 4.65
CA ASP A 798 -6.62 25.16 3.71
C ASP A 798 -6.66 23.66 4.06
N GLU A 799 -6.49 23.30 5.34
CA GLU A 799 -6.56 21.90 5.78
C GLU A 799 -7.97 21.32 5.63
N CYS A 800 -9.03 22.07 5.98
CA CYS A 800 -10.41 21.63 5.75
C CYS A 800 -10.70 21.48 4.26
N TYR A 801 -10.17 22.37 3.41
CA TYR A 801 -10.35 22.28 1.97
C TYR A 801 -9.70 21.01 1.42
N LYS A 802 -8.51 20.62 1.87
CA LYS A 802 -7.83 19.37 1.48
C LYS A 802 -8.67 18.14 1.82
N VAL A 803 -9.22 18.07 3.04
CA VAL A 803 -10.10 16.98 3.48
C VAL A 803 -11.36 16.91 2.62
N LEU A 804 -12.03 18.05 2.41
CA LEU A 804 -13.27 18.14 1.65
C LEU A 804 -13.07 17.87 0.15
N TRP A 805 -11.92 18.25 -0.40
CA TRP A 805 -11.50 17.88 -1.74
C TRP A 805 -11.41 16.36 -1.91
N LYS A 806 -10.83 15.66 -0.94
CA LYS A 806 -10.81 14.18 -0.92
C LYS A 806 -12.21 13.61 -0.81
N CYS A 807 -13.10 14.21 0.00
CA CYS A 807 -14.50 13.77 0.09
C CYS A 807 -15.23 13.93 -1.25
N ALA A 808 -15.07 15.07 -1.93
CA ALA A 808 -15.66 15.31 -3.25
C ALA A 808 -15.21 14.29 -4.30
N ALA A 809 -13.95 13.83 -4.23
CA ALA A 809 -13.42 12.80 -5.13
C ALA A 809 -13.94 11.37 -4.85
N ASN A 810 -14.58 11.13 -3.68
CA ASN A 810 -15.08 9.80 -3.28
C ASN A 810 -16.61 9.75 -3.08
N LEU A 811 -17.30 10.88 -3.29
CA LEU A 811 -18.75 10.97 -3.25
C LEU A 811 -19.32 11.29 -4.64
N PRO A 812 -20.41 10.61 -5.04
CA PRO A 812 -21.23 11.10 -6.14
C PRO A 812 -21.63 12.55 -5.93
N TYR A 813 -21.58 13.37 -6.98
CA TYR A 813 -21.90 14.80 -6.91
C TYR A 813 -23.25 15.09 -6.20
N PRO A 814 -24.34 14.35 -6.44
CA PRO A 814 -25.59 14.55 -5.69
C PRO A 814 -25.48 14.25 -4.19
N GLU A 815 -24.73 13.23 -3.79
CA GLU A 815 -24.56 12.84 -2.38
C GLU A 815 -23.71 13.86 -1.62
N PHE A 816 -22.67 14.40 -2.26
CA PHE A 816 -21.89 15.50 -1.70
C PHE A 816 -22.75 16.74 -1.45
N HIS A 817 -23.55 17.14 -2.43
CA HIS A 817 -24.43 18.31 -2.32
C HIS A 817 -25.52 18.10 -1.26
N GLN A 818 -26.02 16.88 -1.11
CA GLN A 818 -26.91 16.52 -0.02
C GLN A 818 -26.22 16.75 1.33
N ALA A 819 -25.01 16.22 1.54
CA ALA A 819 -24.24 16.41 2.76
C ALA A 819 -23.87 17.88 3.03
N TRP A 820 -23.67 18.67 1.97
CA TRP A 820 -23.33 20.08 2.03
C TRP A 820 -24.51 20.95 2.49
N ASP A 821 -25.70 20.79 1.88
CA ASP A 821 -26.86 21.64 2.16
C ASP A 821 -27.78 21.12 3.26
N HIS A 822 -27.96 19.80 3.30
CA HIS A 822 -28.94 19.13 4.16
C HIS A 822 -28.20 18.05 4.96
N PRO A 823 -27.63 18.38 6.13
CA PRO A 823 -26.92 17.39 6.92
C PRO A 823 -27.81 16.15 7.07
N PRO A 824 -27.27 14.93 6.87
CA PRO A 824 -28.04 13.72 7.13
C PRO A 824 -28.66 13.86 8.51
N THR A 825 -29.89 13.39 8.69
CA THR A 825 -30.74 13.67 9.87
C THR A 825 -30.22 13.07 11.19
N THR A 826 -28.94 12.69 11.23
CA THR A 826 -28.14 12.36 12.40
C THR A 826 -27.19 13.52 12.72
N PRO A 827 -27.34 14.20 13.86
CA PRO A 827 -26.36 15.18 14.33
C PRO A 827 -25.10 14.44 14.76
N HIS A 828 -23.92 14.92 14.33
CA HIS A 828 -22.58 14.41 14.69
C HIS A 828 -22.25 12.95 14.31
N PRO A 829 -20.97 12.62 14.02
CA PRO A 829 -20.49 11.26 14.23
C PRO A 829 -20.56 11.00 15.74
N GLU A 830 -21.45 10.10 16.13
CA GLU A 830 -21.99 9.90 17.48
C GLU A 830 -20.98 10.09 18.64
N VAL A 831 -21.11 11.20 19.36
CA VAL A 831 -20.87 11.30 20.80
C VAL A 831 -22.24 11.60 21.44
N PRO A 832 -22.71 10.86 22.45
CA PRO A 832 -24.00 11.12 23.07
C PRO A 832 -23.98 12.49 23.76
N ASP A 833 -24.82 13.40 23.30
CA ASP A 833 -24.96 14.74 23.87
C ASP A 833 -25.49 14.65 25.31
N GLN A 834 -24.66 15.04 26.28
CA GLN A 834 -25.04 15.15 27.67
C GLN A 834 -25.81 16.48 27.91
N THR A 835 -27.13 16.50 27.69
CA THR A 835 -27.99 17.43 28.44
C THR A 835 -29.36 16.84 28.78
N PRO A 836 -29.92 17.16 29.96
CA PRO A 836 -30.99 16.39 30.57
C PRO A 836 -32.37 16.85 30.08
N VAL A 837 -33.23 15.89 29.75
CA VAL A 837 -34.66 15.78 30.08
C VAL A 837 -35.40 15.00 28.99
N GLY A 838 -35.96 13.85 29.39
CA GLY A 838 -37.18 13.29 28.81
C GLY A 838 -37.01 12.08 27.88
N ASN A 839 -36.95 10.89 28.49
CA ASN A 839 -37.25 9.56 27.94
C ASN A 839 -37.80 9.54 26.49
N ASN A 840 -37.04 8.95 25.57
CA ASN A 840 -37.54 7.94 24.64
C ASN A 840 -36.38 7.17 23.98
N SER A 841 -36.15 5.98 24.52
CA SER A 841 -35.22 4.94 24.11
C SER A 841 -35.63 4.26 22.80
N THR A 842 -34.81 4.26 21.73
CA THR A 842 -34.85 3.13 20.76
C THR A 842 -33.67 2.89 19.80
N VAL A 843 -32.47 3.50 19.94
CA VAL A 843 -31.34 3.12 19.03
C VAL A 843 -30.03 2.75 19.75
N GLU A 844 -29.85 3.11 21.02
CA GLU A 844 -28.63 2.81 21.79
C GLU A 844 -28.58 1.42 22.46
N ASN A 845 -29.34 0.44 21.95
CA ASN A 845 -29.83 -0.66 22.77
C ASN A 845 -29.67 -2.07 22.19
N LEU A 846 -28.72 -2.30 21.28
CA LEU A 846 -28.47 -3.66 20.76
C LEU A 846 -27.18 -4.28 21.28
N GLU A 847 -26.08 -3.54 21.36
CA GLU A 847 -24.85 -4.05 21.97
C GLU A 847 -24.86 -3.93 23.51
N ASN A 848 -25.43 -2.84 24.04
CA ASN A 848 -25.62 -2.68 25.50
C ASN A 848 -26.69 -3.63 26.10
N LYS A 849 -27.64 -4.15 25.30
CA LYS A 849 -28.68 -5.07 25.82
C LYS A 849 -28.18 -6.48 26.09
N GLN A 850 -27.16 -6.98 25.40
CA GLN A 850 -26.66 -8.35 25.65
C GLN A 850 -25.78 -8.42 26.91
N LEU A 851 -25.04 -7.35 27.21
CA LEU A 851 -24.35 -7.18 28.48
C LEU A 851 -25.37 -7.06 29.64
N ASP A 852 -26.45 -6.31 29.42
CA ASP A 852 -27.56 -6.14 30.38
C ASP A 852 -28.40 -7.43 30.55
N LEU A 853 -28.66 -8.21 29.49
CA LEU A 853 -29.35 -9.50 29.57
C LEU A 853 -28.56 -10.50 30.42
N SER A 854 -27.24 -10.53 30.26
CA SER A 854 -26.37 -11.43 31.02
C SER A 854 -26.40 -11.10 32.52
N LEU A 855 -26.39 -9.81 32.88
CA LEU A 855 -26.56 -9.33 34.26
C LEU A 855 -27.98 -9.61 34.80
N GLN A 856 -29.02 -9.43 33.99
CA GLN A 856 -30.42 -9.67 34.38
C GLN A 856 -30.74 -11.17 34.55
N LEU A 857 -30.07 -12.04 33.80
CA LEU A 857 -30.23 -13.50 33.85
C LEU A 857 -29.34 -14.17 34.92
N GLN A 858 -28.37 -13.48 35.53
CA GLN A 858 -27.47 -14.04 36.56
C GLN A 858 -28.20 -14.69 37.75
N ASN A 859 -29.42 -14.21 38.06
CA ASN A 859 -30.22 -14.70 39.19
C ASN A 859 -31.21 -15.82 38.81
N LEU A 860 -31.26 -16.24 37.54
CA LEU A 860 -32.10 -17.35 37.07
C LEU A 860 -31.30 -18.66 36.99
N PRO A 861 -31.94 -19.83 37.11
CA PRO A 861 -31.28 -21.13 37.01
C PRO A 861 -30.94 -21.48 35.54
N ILE A 862 -30.14 -20.64 34.88
CA ILE A 862 -29.71 -20.74 33.48
C ILE A 862 -28.22 -20.44 33.34
N PHE A 863 -27.52 -21.18 32.50
CA PHE A 863 -26.12 -20.91 32.15
C PHE A 863 -26.05 -20.19 30.81
N CYS A 864 -25.62 -18.93 30.83
CA CYS A 864 -25.35 -18.16 29.62
C CYS A 864 -23.93 -18.48 29.12
N LEU A 865 -23.83 -19.14 27.98
CA LEU A 865 -22.58 -19.55 27.34
C LEU A 865 -22.29 -18.65 26.14
N ASN A 866 -21.18 -17.92 26.17
CA ASN A 866 -20.65 -17.25 24.99
C ASN A 866 -20.01 -18.32 24.10
N ALA A 867 -20.63 -18.59 22.95
CA ALA A 867 -20.21 -19.64 22.02
C ALA A 867 -19.65 -19.08 20.70
N TYR A 868 -19.09 -17.86 20.71
CA TYR A 868 -18.45 -17.27 19.53
C TYR A 868 -17.40 -18.19 18.90
N ILE A 869 -16.58 -18.84 19.73
CA ILE A 869 -15.51 -19.77 19.30
C ILE A 869 -16.09 -21.01 18.57
N LEU A 870 -17.35 -21.36 18.85
CA LEU A 870 -18.03 -22.49 18.22
C LEU A 870 -18.79 -22.11 16.95
N ALA A 871 -18.84 -20.83 16.57
CA ALA A 871 -19.70 -20.36 15.48
C ALA A 871 -19.36 -20.95 14.11
N THR A 872 -18.10 -21.30 13.87
CA THR A 872 -17.61 -21.89 12.61
C THR A 872 -17.08 -23.32 12.78
N GLU A 873 -17.13 -23.88 13.99
CA GLU A 873 -16.56 -25.19 14.28
C GLU A 873 -17.45 -26.32 13.72
N THR A 874 -16.81 -27.32 13.12
CA THR A 874 -17.45 -28.48 12.48
C THR A 874 -16.92 -29.82 13.01
N ASP A 875 -15.76 -29.85 13.67
CA ASP A 875 -15.22 -31.04 14.32
C ASP A 875 -16.00 -31.35 15.60
N THR A 876 -16.70 -32.49 15.60
CA THR A 876 -17.52 -32.92 16.74
C THR A 876 -16.73 -33.18 18.04
N SER A 877 -15.42 -33.44 17.97
CA SER A 877 -14.54 -33.61 19.12
C SER A 877 -14.19 -32.26 19.74
N GLU A 878 -13.88 -31.27 18.91
CA GLU A 878 -13.62 -29.88 19.34
C GLU A 878 -14.89 -29.23 19.87
N ILE A 879 -16.05 -29.46 19.23
CA ILE A 879 -17.35 -29.05 19.75
C ILE A 879 -17.59 -29.66 21.14
N ALA A 880 -17.29 -30.95 21.32
CA ALA A 880 -17.48 -31.65 22.59
C ALA A 880 -16.60 -31.08 23.71
N GLN A 881 -15.32 -30.85 23.41
CA GLN A 881 -14.34 -30.35 24.37
C GLN A 881 -14.61 -28.89 24.73
N THR A 882 -14.89 -28.04 23.74
CA THR A 882 -15.17 -26.62 23.94
C THR A 882 -16.49 -26.39 24.66
N LEU A 883 -17.56 -27.12 24.32
CA LEU A 883 -18.81 -27.08 25.10
C LEU A 883 -18.60 -27.56 26.54
N CYS A 884 -17.74 -28.56 26.75
CA CYS A 884 -17.39 -29.01 28.10
C CYS A 884 -16.73 -27.88 28.90
N GLN A 885 -15.72 -27.22 28.33
CA GLN A 885 -15.01 -26.10 28.95
C GLN A 885 -15.96 -24.95 29.28
N LEU A 886 -16.76 -24.48 28.32
CA LEU A 886 -17.71 -23.38 28.53
C LEU A 886 -18.72 -23.68 29.65
N ILE A 887 -19.22 -24.92 29.74
CA ILE A 887 -20.13 -25.35 30.80
C ILE A 887 -19.40 -25.41 32.15
N TRP A 888 -18.18 -25.95 32.19
CA TRP A 888 -17.40 -26.07 33.42
C TRP A 888 -16.97 -24.72 33.97
N ASP A 889 -16.48 -23.80 33.14
CA ASP A 889 -16.09 -22.45 33.55
C ASP A 889 -17.24 -21.70 34.21
N LYS A 890 -18.47 -21.89 33.73
CA LYS A 890 -19.67 -21.29 34.32
C LYS A 890 -20.18 -22.04 35.55
N ALA A 891 -20.02 -23.35 35.63
CA ALA A 891 -20.52 -24.15 36.74
C ALA A 891 -19.56 -24.19 37.94
N PHE A 892 -18.25 -24.17 37.69
CA PHE A 892 -17.14 -24.29 38.64
C PHE A 892 -15.90 -23.50 38.17
N PRO A 893 -15.87 -22.16 38.33
CA PRO A 893 -14.75 -21.32 37.87
C PRO A 893 -13.38 -21.71 38.43
N ASP A 894 -13.37 -22.38 39.59
CA ASP A 894 -12.16 -22.74 40.34
C ASP A 894 -11.83 -24.26 40.28
N GLN A 895 -12.39 -25.02 39.34
CA GLN A 895 -12.10 -26.45 39.16
C GLN A 895 -11.66 -26.77 37.73
N ASP A 896 -10.66 -27.65 37.61
CA ASP A 896 -10.23 -28.19 36.32
C ASP A 896 -11.40 -28.91 35.61
N TYR A 897 -11.57 -28.61 34.32
CA TYR A 897 -12.55 -29.27 33.47
C TYR A 897 -12.13 -30.71 33.14
N PRO A 898 -13.07 -31.62 32.85
CA PRO A 898 -12.77 -32.98 32.44
C PRO A 898 -11.91 -33.02 31.17
N GLN A 899 -10.76 -33.68 31.26
CA GLN A 899 -9.84 -33.90 30.13
C GLN A 899 -10.39 -35.02 29.20
N GLU A 900 -10.14 -34.89 27.89
CA GLU A 900 -10.49 -35.86 26.83
C GLU A 900 -12.00 -36.09 26.55
N VAL A 901 -12.80 -35.02 26.55
CA VAL A 901 -14.22 -35.08 26.18
C VAL A 901 -14.38 -34.94 24.66
N THR A 902 -14.16 -36.04 23.94
CA THR A 902 -14.18 -36.06 22.47
C THR A 902 -15.52 -36.47 21.85
N THR A 903 -16.54 -36.80 22.66
CA THR A 903 -17.85 -37.23 22.14
C THR A 903 -19.00 -36.74 23.02
N ALA A 904 -20.18 -36.56 22.41
CA ALA A 904 -21.42 -36.23 23.13
C ALA A 904 -21.76 -37.26 24.23
N SER A 905 -21.41 -38.53 24.07
CA SER A 905 -21.64 -39.57 25.07
C SER A 905 -20.77 -39.39 26.32
N LYS A 906 -19.47 -39.06 26.14
CA LYS A 906 -18.57 -38.73 27.25
C LYS A 906 -19.04 -37.47 27.97
N LEU A 907 -19.35 -36.40 27.22
CA LEU A 907 -19.88 -35.16 27.78
C LEU A 907 -21.14 -35.41 28.60
N ARG A 908 -22.06 -36.25 28.08
CA ARG A 908 -23.28 -36.65 28.76
C ARG A 908 -23.03 -37.35 30.10
N GLU A 909 -22.00 -38.18 30.22
CA GLU A 909 -21.64 -38.84 31.48
C GLU A 909 -21.20 -37.82 32.54
N HIS A 910 -20.36 -36.86 32.15
CA HIS A 910 -19.93 -35.78 33.03
C HIS A 910 -21.10 -34.87 33.44
N LEU A 911 -21.99 -34.53 32.50
CA LEU A 911 -23.19 -33.74 32.78
C LEU A 911 -24.19 -34.47 33.70
N LYS A 912 -24.28 -35.81 33.65
CA LYS A 912 -25.09 -36.57 34.64
C LYS A 912 -24.56 -36.41 36.06
N LYS A 913 -23.25 -36.40 36.25
CA LYS A 913 -22.62 -36.15 37.56
C LYS A 913 -22.94 -34.73 38.02
N LEU A 914 -22.83 -33.74 37.13
CA LEU A 914 -23.17 -32.34 37.41
C LEU A 914 -24.66 -32.16 37.82
N LYS A 915 -25.56 -32.85 37.11
CA LYS A 915 -27.00 -32.90 37.42
C LYS A 915 -27.29 -33.46 38.83
N LEU A 916 -26.62 -34.54 39.23
CA LEU A 916 -26.76 -35.14 40.56
C LEU A 916 -26.30 -34.19 41.67
N THR A 917 -25.22 -33.44 41.46
CA THR A 917 -24.68 -32.50 42.45
C THR A 917 -25.58 -31.29 42.68
N ARG A 918 -26.34 -30.83 41.67
CA ARG A 918 -27.21 -29.64 41.76
C ARG A 918 -28.70 -29.92 41.98
N ASN A 919 -29.10 -31.19 42.07
CA ASN A 919 -30.46 -31.65 42.34
C ASN A 919 -31.54 -31.05 41.38
N GLN A 920 -31.20 -30.87 40.10
CA GLN A 920 -32.10 -30.34 39.06
C GLN A 920 -32.50 -31.42 38.02
N PRO A 921 -33.73 -31.41 37.46
CA PRO A 921 -34.18 -32.40 36.48
C PRO A 921 -33.55 -32.22 35.08
N LYS A 922 -33.23 -30.99 34.66
CA LYS A 922 -32.43 -30.65 33.47
C LYS A 922 -31.61 -29.39 33.75
N LEU A 923 -30.46 -29.24 33.08
CA LEU A 923 -29.65 -28.02 33.14
C LEU A 923 -30.04 -27.12 31.96
N ASN A 924 -30.37 -25.86 32.25
CA ASN A 924 -30.81 -24.92 31.22
C ASN A 924 -29.60 -24.12 30.71
N LEU A 925 -29.36 -24.17 29.40
CA LEU A 925 -28.29 -23.45 28.72
C LEU A 925 -28.88 -22.41 27.77
N LEU A 926 -28.37 -21.19 27.82
CA LEU A 926 -28.59 -20.16 26.82
C LEU A 926 -27.29 -19.89 26.08
N VAL A 927 -27.26 -20.21 24.79
CA VAL A 927 -26.12 -19.97 23.91
C VAL A 927 -26.25 -18.57 23.31
N THR A 928 -25.20 -17.75 23.47
CA THR A 928 -25.12 -16.37 23.00
C THR A 928 -23.91 -16.18 22.09
N HIS A 929 -23.90 -15.09 21.30
CA HIS A 929 -22.81 -14.75 20.36
C HIS A 929 -22.53 -15.81 19.29
N CYS A 930 -23.57 -16.56 18.90
CA CYS A 930 -23.53 -17.56 17.85
C CYS A 930 -24.82 -17.46 17.02
N GLU A 931 -24.95 -16.39 16.22
CA GLU A 931 -26.19 -16.07 15.50
C GLU A 931 -26.47 -17.05 14.36
N HIS A 932 -25.42 -17.64 13.78
CA HIS A 932 -25.50 -18.58 12.67
C HIS A 932 -24.73 -19.88 12.96
N PRO A 933 -25.28 -20.79 13.79
CA PRO A 933 -24.64 -22.07 14.04
C PRO A 933 -24.46 -22.92 12.79
N THR A 934 -23.34 -23.65 12.75
CA THR A 934 -23.12 -24.80 11.88
C THR A 934 -24.14 -25.90 12.15
N ASP A 935 -24.50 -26.66 11.11
CA ASP A 935 -25.49 -27.74 11.25
C ASP A 935 -24.93 -28.90 12.10
N GLU A 936 -23.60 -29.08 12.10
CA GLU A 936 -22.86 -30.02 12.95
C GLU A 936 -23.03 -29.69 14.44
N LEU A 937 -22.92 -28.41 14.82
CA LEU A 937 -23.11 -27.94 16.21
C LEU A 937 -24.57 -28.09 16.66
N ILE A 938 -25.53 -27.78 15.78
CA ILE A 938 -26.96 -28.01 16.04
C ILE A 938 -27.21 -29.51 16.28
N ALA A 939 -26.73 -30.36 15.37
CA ALA A 939 -26.86 -31.82 15.46
C ALA A 939 -26.17 -32.39 16.71
N PHE A 940 -25.05 -31.80 17.14
CA PHE A 940 -24.36 -32.16 18.37
C PHE A 940 -25.18 -31.76 19.61
N CYS A 941 -25.67 -30.53 19.67
CA CYS A 941 -26.52 -30.03 20.75
C CYS A 941 -27.81 -30.85 20.90
N HIS A 942 -28.44 -31.25 19.78
CA HIS A 942 -29.61 -32.14 19.79
C HIS A 942 -29.35 -33.44 20.56
N LYS A 943 -28.15 -34.02 20.46
CA LYS A 943 -27.78 -35.23 21.20
C LYS A 943 -27.71 -35.00 22.71
N LEU A 944 -27.66 -33.77 23.22
CA LEU A 944 -27.55 -33.46 24.64
C LEU A 944 -28.91 -33.08 25.28
N THR A 945 -29.95 -32.90 24.47
CA THR A 945 -31.28 -32.39 24.90
C THR A 945 -32.06 -33.30 25.86
N ASN A 946 -31.58 -34.54 26.04
CA ASN A 946 -32.09 -35.47 27.06
C ASN A 946 -31.60 -35.15 28.48
N ILE A 947 -30.56 -34.32 28.62
CA ILE A 947 -29.99 -33.87 29.90
C ILE A 947 -30.03 -32.34 30.03
N LEU A 948 -29.88 -31.64 28.92
CA LEU A 948 -29.88 -30.19 28.83
C LEU A 948 -31.18 -29.68 28.21
N SER A 949 -31.65 -28.52 28.65
CA SER A 949 -32.58 -27.70 27.88
C SER A 949 -31.76 -26.58 27.26
N ILE A 950 -31.71 -26.50 25.93
CA ILE A 950 -30.79 -25.60 25.22
C ILE A 950 -31.60 -24.59 24.42
N ALA A 951 -31.37 -23.32 24.71
CA ALA A 951 -31.91 -22.18 23.97
C ALA A 951 -30.78 -21.33 23.36
N TRP A 952 -31.07 -20.62 22.28
CA TRP A 952 -30.12 -19.81 21.51
C TRP A 952 -30.66 -18.41 21.28
N LEU A 953 -29.80 -17.40 21.40
CA LEU A 953 -30.08 -16.07 20.88
C LEU A 953 -29.73 -16.05 19.38
N THR A 954 -30.73 -16.25 18.53
CA THR A 954 -30.56 -16.35 17.08
C THR A 954 -31.89 -16.06 16.36
N ASP A 955 -31.81 -15.43 15.19
CA ASP A 955 -32.93 -15.28 14.28
C ASP A 955 -33.19 -16.55 13.44
N LYS A 956 -32.27 -17.54 13.47
CA LYS A 956 -32.43 -18.85 12.81
C LYS A 956 -33.49 -19.67 13.54
N SER A 957 -34.49 -20.17 12.80
CA SER A 957 -35.48 -21.10 13.36
C SER A 957 -34.82 -22.44 13.68
N LEU A 958 -34.88 -22.87 14.94
CA LEU A 958 -34.34 -24.15 15.40
C LEU A 958 -35.46 -25.17 15.60
N GLU A 959 -35.24 -26.42 15.17
CA GLU A 959 -36.21 -27.51 15.37
C GLU A 959 -36.25 -27.95 16.84
N ALA A 960 -37.46 -28.25 17.33
CA ALA A 960 -37.66 -28.77 18.68
C ALA A 960 -36.87 -30.09 18.88
N PRO A 961 -36.22 -30.33 20.03
CA PRO A 961 -36.38 -29.65 21.32
C PRO A 961 -35.40 -28.48 21.60
N LEU A 962 -34.66 -27.98 20.60
CA LEU A 962 -33.88 -26.74 20.74
C LEU A 962 -34.81 -25.53 20.56
N LYS A 963 -34.49 -24.41 21.23
CA LYS A 963 -35.30 -23.18 21.16
C LYS A 963 -34.48 -21.98 20.69
N GLY A 964 -34.91 -21.32 19.62
CA GLY A 964 -34.35 -20.03 19.20
C GLY A 964 -35.15 -18.85 19.77
N PHE A 965 -34.46 -17.81 20.21
CA PHE A 965 -35.01 -16.52 20.61
C PHE A 965 -34.37 -15.43 19.74
N PRO A 966 -35.16 -14.69 18.93
CA PRO A 966 -34.66 -13.54 18.18
C PRO A 966 -34.08 -12.49 19.14
N PRO A 967 -32.81 -12.04 18.96
CA PRO A 967 -32.20 -11.04 19.84
C PRO A 967 -33.00 -9.74 19.95
N HIS A 968 -33.76 -9.40 18.90
CA HIS A 968 -34.58 -8.20 18.81
C HIS A 968 -36.05 -8.40 19.26
N GLN A 969 -36.42 -9.58 19.80
CA GLN A 969 -37.81 -9.85 20.20
C GLN A 969 -38.27 -8.91 21.33
N PRO A 970 -39.42 -8.21 21.20
CA PRO A 970 -40.02 -7.49 22.32
C PRO A 970 -40.42 -8.48 23.43
N ASN A 971 -40.02 -8.18 24.68
CA ASN A 971 -40.20 -9.04 25.86
C ASN A 971 -39.32 -10.32 25.90
N LEU A 972 -38.13 -10.28 25.31
CA LEU A 972 -37.14 -11.38 25.31
C LEU A 972 -36.93 -12.01 26.70
N LEU A 973 -36.77 -11.20 27.76
CA LEU A 973 -36.57 -11.70 29.12
C LEU A 973 -37.77 -12.53 29.62
N SER A 974 -38.99 -12.05 29.40
CA SER A 974 -40.21 -12.78 29.77
C SER A 974 -40.38 -14.07 28.95
N ALA A 975 -39.97 -14.06 27.69
CA ALA A 975 -40.00 -15.25 26.83
C ALA A 975 -39.01 -16.32 27.31
N ILE A 976 -37.80 -15.91 27.72
CA ILE A 976 -36.80 -16.81 28.31
C ILE A 976 -37.28 -17.34 29.66
N GLN A 977 -37.89 -16.51 30.51
CA GLN A 977 -38.47 -16.94 31.79
C GLN A 977 -39.60 -17.96 31.60
N THR A 978 -40.51 -17.73 30.65
CA THR A 978 -41.59 -18.68 30.34
C THR A 978 -41.02 -20.02 29.88
N TRP A 979 -40.00 -20.00 29.03
CA TRP A 979 -39.32 -21.22 28.60
C TRP A 979 -38.64 -21.97 29.75
N LEU A 980 -38.05 -21.26 30.71
CA LEU A 980 -37.49 -21.86 31.93
C LEU A 980 -38.56 -22.50 32.83
N GLU A 981 -39.79 -21.99 32.82
CA GLU A 981 -40.93 -22.60 33.54
C GLU A 981 -41.50 -23.83 32.82
N GLU A 982 -41.35 -23.89 31.49
CA GLU A 982 -41.83 -25.00 30.63
C GLU A 982 -40.85 -26.19 30.54
N THR A 983 -39.58 -26.01 30.93
CA THR A 983 -38.48 -26.98 30.74
C THR A 983 -38.04 -27.70 32.00
#